data_AF-A0A420HPF3-F1
#
_entry.id   AF-A0A420HPF3-F1
#
_cell.length_a   1.000
_cell.length_b   1.000
_cell.length_c   1.000
_cell.angle_alpha   90.00
_cell.angle_beta   90.00
_cell.angle_gamma   90.00
#
_symmetry.space_group_name_H-M   'P 1'
#
loop_
_entity.id
_entity.type
_entity.pdbx_description
1 polymer ?
#
loop_
_entity_poly.entity_id
_entity_poly.type
_entity_poly.pdbx_seq_one_letter_code
_entity_poly.pdbx_strand_id
1 'polypeptide(L)'
;MDTQIQNAVDIAWDPSSSHELKVQALEFLSQLRSFASGRQACAALFIRIPPCSEVARLVCLDVINNAIQSQELDLQSLEQLKETLLEYISHIYGSCNQDIVDPAHIQNKLTQTLTLLLIKTYKYGWETFFGDFLGLTGLQNDGVKKNFKGTMLYLRFLGSIHDEIGDVHVSRSSEQNRFNSDLKDALRAREVPKIVLSWQEILSYWKNQHDAVVVETCLKVIGKWVSWIDISLIMNQDLLNTIFQFVGQTNQDRKYDKVRDVAISTLTEIVAKKMKPSDKIAMIVYLNLGQVISQLIASPPLNELRTTSSYDTDLAEIVAKLINNVVSDIVKVLDDKQIQSQTEVQMQAQQLIQAFLPLLLRFLSDEYDEICSTVIPSLTELLTFLRKSKPLPIIYTNMLTPILNIVIQKMRYDDTSSWGKEDEQTDEAEFQELRKRLQVLQKGVAAVDESLCIEIVDTVVGNTFQMLKQQNGQMDWRDLDLALHEMNIFGEFALNNCSLYIKNQPSSVAAERLVVLISKMIDSGIASFSHPAIKLQYMEICVRYCPFFENQTAYIPLVLEQFVQFVHHSHIRVRTRSWYLFSRFVKHIRAHIGNMTEKVIESISDLLQIRAELPNRNATDDISSEESDVSHDANFNSQLNLFESIGCMSSSTEISDENKVLYIRTIINPLFSEIGGNIEQAKSGNPQSILQIHHVMMALGYLAHGFSAWIPKNNTTNHTLPKKVTEEFGRVAEVILVSLETLKSSFDIRTAARACFSRLMGVLRADMLQFLPRWIDGLLSESSSKDEIAMFLRLLDQVIFSFKKDIYGVLNSLLTPLLQRIFAGLAEPINGTDDEIQLDELRREYLTFIQVILNNELGIVFVSESNKRFFEDLILSVKNLAKSVTNDKGSLIASRLAMLL
;
A
#
# COMPACT_ATOMS: atom_id res chain seq x y z
N MET A 1 42.21 27.57 -15.70
CA MET A 1 41.35 26.89 -14.72
C MET A 1 40.00 27.56 -14.67
N ASP A 2 39.88 28.79 -14.17
CA ASP A 2 38.61 29.50 -13.98
C ASP A 2 37.70 29.54 -15.23
N THR A 3 38.26 29.93 -16.37
CA THR A 3 37.54 29.98 -17.66
C THR A 3 37.22 28.60 -18.23
N GLN A 4 38.03 27.59 -17.93
CA GLN A 4 37.81 26.21 -18.39
C GLN A 4 36.66 25.57 -17.62
N ILE A 5 36.54 25.86 -16.32
CA ILE A 5 35.44 25.39 -15.48
C ILE A 5 34.12 25.99 -15.97
N GLN A 6 34.10 27.30 -16.22
CA GLN A 6 32.90 27.97 -16.71
C GLN A 6 32.45 27.41 -18.08
N ASN A 7 33.38 27.28 -19.03
CA ASN A 7 33.07 26.71 -20.34
C ASN A 7 32.58 25.25 -20.25
N ALA A 8 33.18 24.43 -19.38
CA ALA A 8 32.73 23.05 -19.19
C ALA A 8 31.31 22.99 -18.61
N VAL A 9 30.98 23.85 -17.66
CA VAL A 9 29.62 23.94 -17.10
C VAL A 9 28.62 24.41 -18.16
N ASP A 10 28.96 25.43 -18.95
CA ASP A 10 28.10 25.97 -19.99
C ASP A 10 27.84 24.92 -21.10
N ILE A 11 28.85 24.15 -21.51
CA ILE A 11 28.72 23.05 -22.49
C ILE A 11 27.86 21.90 -21.93
N ALA A 12 28.03 21.54 -20.66
CA ALA A 12 27.26 20.47 -20.03
C ALA A 12 25.78 20.86 -19.85
N TRP A 13 25.50 22.14 -19.56
CA TRP A 13 24.16 22.66 -19.33
C TRP A 13 23.39 22.95 -20.63
N ASP A 14 24.08 23.30 -21.71
CA ASP A 14 23.44 23.66 -22.98
C ASP A 14 22.82 22.44 -23.69
N PRO A 15 21.48 22.35 -23.84
CA PRO A 15 20.85 21.23 -24.53
C PRO A 15 21.28 21.10 -26.00
N SER A 16 21.73 22.18 -26.64
CA SER A 16 22.15 22.22 -28.04
C SER A 16 23.61 21.78 -28.28
N SER A 17 24.41 21.62 -27.23
CA SER A 17 25.79 21.13 -27.34
C SER A 17 25.86 19.68 -27.83
N SER A 18 26.86 19.37 -28.67
CA SER A 18 27.10 18.02 -29.19
C SER A 18 27.35 17.01 -28.06
N HIS A 19 26.87 15.77 -28.22
CA HIS A 19 27.01 14.71 -27.22
C HIS A 19 28.47 14.45 -26.81
N GLU A 20 29.41 14.44 -27.77
CA GLU A 20 30.84 14.24 -27.50
C GLU A 20 31.44 15.32 -26.58
N LEU A 21 31.12 16.59 -26.85
CA LEU A 21 31.57 17.71 -26.01
C LEU A 21 30.93 17.68 -24.62
N LYS A 22 29.68 17.23 -24.49
CA LYS A 22 29.03 17.04 -23.19
C LYS A 22 29.71 15.96 -22.36
N VAL A 23 30.06 14.83 -22.98
CA VAL A 23 30.80 13.75 -22.30
C VAL A 23 32.16 14.27 -21.81
N GLN A 24 32.91 14.97 -22.66
CA GLN A 24 34.20 15.56 -22.28
C GLN A 24 34.07 16.58 -21.14
N ALA A 25 33.04 17.43 -21.19
CA ALA A 25 32.77 18.41 -20.14
C ALA A 25 32.41 17.74 -18.80
N LEU A 26 31.58 16.69 -18.82
CA LEU A 26 31.21 15.93 -17.62
C LEU A 26 32.40 15.13 -17.05
N GLU A 27 33.23 14.55 -17.91
CA GLU A 27 34.48 13.90 -17.50
C GLU A 27 35.41 14.90 -16.82
N PHE A 28 35.60 16.09 -17.41
CA PHE A 28 36.41 17.14 -16.79
C PHE A 28 35.85 17.58 -15.43
N LEU A 29 34.54 17.80 -15.30
CA LEU A 29 33.91 18.18 -14.04
C LEU A 29 34.00 17.09 -12.97
N SER A 30 33.94 15.82 -13.36
CA SER A 30 34.14 14.70 -12.43
C SER A 30 35.59 14.59 -11.96
N GLN A 31 36.56 14.77 -12.86
CA GLN A 31 37.98 14.81 -12.51
C GLN A 31 38.32 16.01 -11.62
N LEU A 32 37.65 17.14 -11.81
CA LEU A 32 37.86 18.37 -11.05
C LEU A 32 37.68 18.18 -9.53
N ARG A 33 36.84 17.22 -9.13
CA ARG A 33 36.65 16.86 -7.71
C ARG A 33 37.93 16.32 -7.06
N SER A 34 38.81 15.66 -7.82
CA SER A 34 40.04 15.06 -7.30
C SER A 34 41.20 16.08 -7.15
N PHE A 35 41.22 17.16 -7.93
CA PHE A 35 42.34 18.10 -7.96
C PHE A 35 42.27 19.17 -6.87
N ALA A 36 43.35 19.35 -6.09
CA ALA A 36 43.45 20.40 -5.08
C ALA A 36 43.40 21.82 -5.68
N SER A 37 44.04 22.03 -6.84
CA SER A 37 44.01 23.30 -7.58
C SER A 37 42.62 23.61 -8.16
N GLY A 38 41.82 22.58 -8.48
CA GLY A 38 40.44 22.73 -8.91
C GLY A 38 39.54 23.28 -7.80
N ARG A 39 39.74 22.82 -6.56
CA ARG A 39 39.00 23.28 -5.38
C ARG A 39 39.24 24.76 -5.08
N GLN A 40 40.49 25.22 -5.15
CA GLN A 40 40.84 26.63 -4.96
C GLN A 40 40.26 27.52 -6.08
N ALA A 41 40.32 27.05 -7.33
CA ALA A 41 39.69 27.75 -8.45
C ALA A 41 38.16 27.88 -8.29
N CYS A 42 37.49 26.83 -7.80
CA CYS A 42 36.05 26.88 -7.49
C CYS A 42 35.71 27.89 -6.39
N ALA A 43 36.52 27.99 -5.33
CA ALA A 43 36.31 28.98 -4.27
C ALA A 43 36.46 30.43 -4.80
N ALA A 44 37.50 30.68 -5.61
CA ALA A 44 37.71 31.98 -6.24
C ALA A 44 36.59 32.35 -7.24
N LEU A 45 36.15 31.37 -8.05
CA LEU A 45 35.05 31.54 -9.01
C LEU A 45 33.72 31.88 -8.35
N PHE A 46 33.44 31.31 -7.17
CA PHE A 46 32.20 31.54 -6.45
C PHE A 46 32.08 32.99 -5.94
N ILE A 47 33.19 33.59 -5.52
CA ILE A 47 33.26 34.89 -4.82
C ILE A 47 33.49 36.08 -5.77
N ARG A 48 33.82 35.78 -7.03
CA ARG A 48 34.11 36.78 -8.06
C ARG A 48 32.99 37.83 -8.21
N ILE A 49 33.39 39.10 -8.35
CA ILE A 49 32.49 40.24 -8.63
C ILE A 49 32.91 40.84 -9.99
N PRO A 50 32.00 40.97 -10.98
CA PRO A 50 30.59 40.54 -10.99
C PRO A 50 30.43 39.02 -10.94
N PRO A 51 29.27 38.51 -10.46
CA PRO A 51 29.05 37.08 -10.28
C PRO A 51 29.09 36.33 -11.61
N CYS A 52 29.70 35.14 -11.61
CA CYS A 52 29.62 34.18 -12.71
C CYS A 52 28.19 33.63 -12.87
N SER A 53 27.95 32.86 -13.93
CA SER A 53 26.68 32.15 -14.13
C SER A 53 26.27 31.35 -12.88
N GLU A 54 24.98 31.37 -12.55
CA GLU A 54 24.41 30.69 -11.37
C GLU A 54 24.76 29.19 -11.33
N VAL A 55 24.69 28.51 -12.48
CA VAL A 55 25.03 27.08 -12.62
C VAL A 55 26.49 26.82 -12.26
N ALA A 56 27.43 27.63 -12.77
CA ALA A 56 28.84 27.49 -12.43
C ALA A 56 29.10 27.73 -10.93
N ARG A 57 28.43 28.71 -10.32
CA ARG A 57 28.52 28.96 -8.86
C ARG A 57 28.01 27.77 -8.05
N LEU A 58 26.92 27.13 -8.49
CA LEU A 58 26.37 25.94 -7.85
C LEU A 58 27.32 24.74 -7.95
N VAL A 59 27.90 24.50 -9.13
CA VAL A 59 28.89 23.43 -9.36
C VAL A 59 30.15 23.67 -8.53
N CYS A 60 30.61 24.92 -8.42
CA CYS A 60 31.76 25.28 -7.58
C CYS A 60 31.52 24.92 -6.11
N LEU A 61 30.36 25.27 -5.56
CA LEU A 61 29.98 24.89 -4.19
C LEU A 61 29.79 23.37 -4.04
N ASP A 62 29.31 22.68 -5.07
CA ASP A 62 29.19 21.21 -5.03
C ASP A 62 30.55 20.51 -4.94
N VAL A 63 31.53 20.99 -5.72
CA VAL A 63 32.92 20.50 -5.63
C VAL A 63 33.49 20.72 -4.24
N ILE A 64 33.26 21.90 -3.65
CA ILE A 64 33.70 22.22 -2.29
C ILE A 64 33.02 21.30 -1.26
N ASN A 65 31.71 21.06 -1.37
CA ASN A 65 30.98 20.19 -0.44
C ASN A 65 31.50 18.74 -0.48
N ASN A 66 31.74 18.21 -1.68
CA ASN A 66 32.32 16.88 -1.84
C ASN A 66 33.70 16.78 -1.18
N ALA A 67 34.53 17.83 -1.29
CA ALA A 67 35.85 17.88 -0.67
C ALA A 67 35.79 17.89 0.87
N ILE A 68 34.83 18.63 1.44
CA ILE A 68 34.60 18.67 2.91
C ILE A 68 34.09 17.32 3.43
N GLN A 69 33.17 16.68 2.70
CA GLN A 69 32.59 15.38 3.09
C GLN A 69 33.60 14.24 2.99
N SER A 70 34.39 14.20 1.92
CA SER A 70 35.41 13.17 1.66
C SER A 70 36.65 13.30 2.55
N GLN A 71 36.72 14.33 3.40
CA GLN A 71 37.85 14.64 4.29
C GLN A 71 39.18 14.86 3.55
N GLU A 72 39.11 15.32 2.30
CA GLU A 72 40.30 15.56 1.46
C GLU A 72 40.96 16.92 1.73
N LEU A 73 40.39 17.72 2.63
CA LEU A 73 40.90 19.03 3.03
C LEU A 73 41.55 18.94 4.40
N ASP A 74 42.76 19.46 4.50
CA ASP A 74 43.47 19.66 5.76
C ASP A 74 42.90 20.87 6.53
N LEU A 75 43.22 20.95 7.82
CA LEU A 75 42.72 22.00 8.71
C LEU A 75 43.07 23.42 8.22
N GLN A 76 44.24 23.62 7.60
CA GLN A 76 44.64 24.93 7.06
C GLN A 76 43.81 25.34 5.85
N SER A 77 43.54 24.41 4.92
CA SER A 77 42.67 24.69 3.77
C SER A 77 41.22 24.97 4.19
N LEU A 78 40.74 24.30 5.25
CA LEU A 78 39.41 24.57 5.81
C LEU A 78 39.34 25.97 6.44
N GLU A 79 40.39 26.43 7.09
CA GLU A 79 40.47 27.78 7.67
C GLU A 79 40.53 28.87 6.59
N GLN A 80 41.32 28.66 5.53
CA GLN A 80 41.34 29.57 4.38
C GLN A 80 39.98 29.65 3.68
N LEU A 81 39.33 28.50 3.46
CA LEU A 81 37.99 28.44 2.87
C LEU A 81 36.97 29.17 3.75
N LYS A 82 37.06 28.99 5.07
CA LYS A 82 36.24 29.70 6.04
C LYS A 82 36.39 31.22 5.91
N GLU A 83 37.62 31.74 5.95
CA GLU A 83 37.88 33.19 5.85
C GLU A 83 37.31 33.74 4.54
N THR A 84 37.60 33.06 3.44
CA THR A 84 37.18 33.42 2.08
C THR A 84 35.65 33.48 1.96
N LEU A 85 34.92 32.49 2.51
CA LEU A 85 33.46 32.49 2.52
C LEU A 85 32.87 33.54 3.47
N LEU A 86 33.49 33.78 4.64
CA LEU A 86 33.04 34.81 5.58
C LEU A 86 33.19 36.22 5.02
N GLU A 87 34.28 36.51 4.31
CA GLU A 87 34.47 37.77 3.59
C GLU A 87 33.33 38.01 2.58
N TYR A 88 33.03 36.99 1.75
CA TYR A 88 31.91 37.05 0.82
C TYR A 88 30.58 37.32 1.52
N ILE A 89 30.31 36.61 2.63
CA ILE A 89 29.05 36.75 3.38
C ILE A 89 28.95 38.14 3.99
N SER A 90 30.02 38.65 4.60
CA SER A 90 30.04 39.98 5.19
C SER A 90 29.78 41.08 4.15
N HIS A 91 30.29 40.91 2.93
CA HIS A 91 30.12 41.87 1.84
C HIS A 91 28.68 41.85 1.28
N ILE A 92 28.14 40.67 0.99
CA ILE A 92 26.83 40.51 0.33
C ILE A 92 25.66 40.57 1.32
N TYR A 93 25.79 39.92 2.47
CA TYR A 93 24.74 39.81 3.47
C TYR A 93 24.92 40.77 4.65
N GLY A 94 26.10 41.39 4.83
CA GLY A 94 26.33 42.40 5.87
C GLY A 94 26.06 43.84 5.41
N SER A 95 26.03 44.11 4.11
CA SER A 95 25.70 45.43 3.58
C SER A 95 24.17 45.67 3.54
N CYS A 96 23.72 46.87 3.95
CA CYS A 96 22.30 47.26 3.87
C CYS A 96 21.83 47.57 2.43
N ASN A 97 22.69 47.42 1.42
CA ASN A 97 22.36 47.71 0.02
C ASN A 97 21.48 46.60 -0.57
N GLN A 98 20.32 46.98 -1.11
CA GLN A 98 19.32 46.02 -1.59
C GLN A 98 19.65 45.44 -2.98
N ASP A 99 20.54 46.07 -3.76
CA ASP A 99 20.70 45.80 -5.20
C ASP A 99 21.36 44.48 -5.60
N ILE A 100 22.10 43.80 -4.70
CA ILE A 100 22.72 42.50 -4.98
C ILE A 100 22.08 41.44 -4.07
N VAL A 101 21.31 40.51 -4.64
CA VAL A 101 20.64 39.42 -3.92
C VAL A 101 20.99 38.10 -4.60
N ASP A 102 21.62 37.19 -3.85
CA ASP A 102 21.80 35.82 -4.33
C ASP A 102 20.43 35.13 -4.50
N PRO A 103 20.22 34.37 -5.59
CA PRO A 103 19.03 33.54 -5.74
C PRO A 103 18.87 32.50 -4.62
N ALA A 104 17.63 32.05 -4.38
CA ALA A 104 17.33 31.11 -3.30
C ALA A 104 18.14 29.80 -3.37
N HIS A 105 18.39 29.26 -4.56
CA HIS A 105 19.16 28.02 -4.72
C HIS A 105 20.65 28.20 -4.36
N ILE A 106 21.25 29.36 -4.66
CA ILE A 106 22.62 29.69 -4.23
C ILE A 106 22.68 29.87 -2.72
N GLN A 107 21.71 30.58 -2.14
CA GLN A 107 21.61 30.74 -0.69
C GLN A 107 21.53 29.38 0.02
N ASN A 108 20.72 28.44 -0.50
CA ASN A 108 20.57 27.11 0.06
C ASN A 108 21.87 26.30 -0.04
N LYS A 109 22.54 26.30 -1.19
CA LYS A 109 23.82 25.57 -1.37
C LYS A 109 24.94 26.19 -0.54
N LEU A 110 25.01 27.52 -0.44
CA LEU A 110 25.95 28.22 0.43
C LEU A 110 25.71 27.84 1.90
N THR A 111 24.45 27.83 2.33
CA THR A 111 24.07 27.43 3.70
C THR A 111 24.50 26.00 3.99
N GLN A 112 24.25 25.06 3.07
CA GLN A 112 24.73 23.66 3.19
C GLN A 112 26.25 23.59 3.34
N THR A 113 26.98 24.35 2.51
CA THR A 113 28.46 24.41 2.54
C THR A 113 28.97 24.89 3.90
N LEU A 114 28.37 25.96 4.41
CA LEU A 114 28.70 26.52 5.73
C LEU A 114 28.38 25.54 6.87
N THR A 115 27.28 24.79 6.76
CA THR A 115 26.91 23.79 7.78
C THR A 115 27.92 22.65 7.81
N LEU A 116 28.32 22.13 6.65
CA LEU A 116 29.36 21.09 6.55
C LEU A 116 30.70 21.58 7.11
N LEU A 117 31.05 22.84 6.81
CA LEU A 117 32.26 23.48 7.33
C LEU A 117 32.19 23.60 8.86
N LEU A 118 31.10 24.12 9.42
CA LEU A 118 30.86 24.22 10.87
C LEU A 118 31.04 22.86 11.55
N ILE A 119 30.39 21.81 11.04
CA ILE A 119 30.45 20.46 11.61
C ILE A 119 31.91 19.99 11.74
N LYS A 120 32.76 20.31 10.75
CA LYS A 120 34.16 19.92 10.75
C LYS A 120 35.06 20.81 11.60
N THR A 121 34.78 22.11 11.71
CA THR A 121 35.70 23.08 12.33
C THR A 121 35.30 23.51 13.74
N TYR A 122 34.06 23.26 14.20
CA TYR A 122 33.57 23.78 15.47
C TYR A 122 34.42 23.35 16.67
N LYS A 123 34.79 22.06 16.74
CA LYS A 123 35.66 21.52 17.80
C LYS A 123 37.14 21.91 17.64
N TYR A 124 37.52 22.52 16.53
CA TYR A 124 38.91 22.83 16.17
C TYR A 124 39.18 24.34 16.07
N GLY A 125 38.32 25.19 16.63
CA GLY A 125 38.63 26.62 16.83
C GLY A 125 37.58 27.62 16.32
N TRP A 126 36.52 27.20 15.63
CA TRP A 126 35.47 28.13 15.18
C TRP A 126 34.30 28.23 16.18
N GLU A 127 34.61 28.63 17.42
CA GLU A 127 33.62 28.75 18.49
C GLU A 127 32.75 30.02 18.37
N THR A 128 33.28 31.08 17.74
CA THR A 128 32.58 32.37 17.53
C THR A 128 31.49 32.34 16.47
N PHE A 129 31.33 31.21 15.77
CA PHE A 129 30.48 31.04 14.61
C PHE A 129 29.11 31.74 14.77
N PHE A 130 28.35 31.40 15.82
CA PHE A 130 26.99 31.92 15.99
C PHE A 130 26.98 33.43 16.24
N GLY A 131 28.00 33.96 16.92
CA GLY A 131 28.17 35.40 17.11
C GLY A 131 28.43 36.13 15.80
N ASP A 132 29.27 35.57 14.93
CA ASP A 132 29.63 36.15 13.64
C ASP A 132 28.38 36.34 12.75
N PHE A 133 27.52 35.32 12.68
CA PHE A 133 26.27 35.39 11.90
C PHE A 133 25.16 36.18 12.60
N LEU A 134 25.10 36.15 13.93
CA LEU A 134 24.16 37.01 14.68
C LEU A 134 24.49 38.49 14.48
N GLY A 135 25.76 38.86 14.38
CA GLY A 135 26.20 40.22 14.06
C GLY A 135 25.65 40.74 12.72
N LEU A 136 25.47 39.86 11.73
CA LEU A 136 24.92 40.21 10.41
C LEU A 136 23.45 40.65 10.45
N THR A 137 22.71 40.25 11.47
CA THR A 137 21.29 40.62 11.64
C THR A 137 21.10 42.11 11.97
N GLY A 138 22.14 42.77 12.50
CA GLY A 138 22.08 44.15 12.98
C GLY A 138 21.41 44.31 14.34
N LEU A 139 21.09 43.22 15.05
CA LEU A 139 20.45 43.26 16.37
C LEU A 139 21.34 43.82 17.49
N GLN A 140 22.67 43.77 17.32
CA GLN A 140 23.64 44.19 18.34
C GLN A 140 24.00 45.68 18.29
N ASN A 141 23.57 46.43 17.27
CA ASN A 141 23.90 47.85 17.09
C ASN A 141 22.63 48.71 17.17
N ASP A 142 22.52 49.50 18.23
CA ASP A 142 21.36 50.29 18.68
C ASP A 142 20.93 51.46 17.75
N GLY A 143 21.28 51.43 16.46
CA GLY A 143 21.05 52.55 15.54
C GLY A 143 21.05 52.28 14.04
N VAL A 144 21.21 51.03 13.56
CA VAL A 144 21.17 50.71 12.13
C VAL A 144 19.88 49.95 11.79
N LYS A 145 19.23 50.30 10.66
CA LYS A 145 18.09 49.54 10.11
C LYS A 145 18.43 48.05 10.09
N LYS A 146 17.65 47.23 10.80
CA LYS A 146 17.92 45.79 10.93
C LYS A 146 17.97 45.13 9.57
N ASN A 147 18.90 44.22 9.40
CA ASN A 147 19.26 43.67 8.10
C ASN A 147 18.41 42.44 7.79
N PHE A 148 17.45 42.59 6.89
CA PHE A 148 16.59 41.49 6.43
C PHE A 148 17.40 40.33 5.84
N LYS A 149 18.39 40.63 4.96
CA LYS A 149 19.20 39.61 4.27
C LYS A 149 20.03 38.80 5.27
N GLY A 150 20.70 39.49 6.19
CA GLY A 150 21.48 38.86 7.26
C GLY A 150 20.61 38.01 8.19
N THR A 151 19.44 38.51 8.57
CA THR A 151 18.47 37.77 9.41
C THR A 151 17.98 36.50 8.71
N MET A 152 17.62 36.59 7.44
CA MET A 152 17.15 35.43 6.67
C MET A 152 18.24 34.37 6.49
N LEU A 153 19.48 34.78 6.20
CA LEU A 153 20.61 33.86 6.10
C LEU A 153 20.88 33.16 7.43
N TYR A 154 20.87 33.90 8.55
CA TYR A 154 21.03 33.34 9.89
C TYR A 154 19.97 32.28 10.21
N LEU A 155 18.69 32.57 9.93
CA LEU A 155 17.60 31.61 10.16
C LEU A 155 17.71 30.36 9.27
N ARG A 156 18.04 30.53 7.98
CA ARG A 156 18.27 29.40 7.07
C ARG A 156 19.41 28.51 7.55
N PHE A 157 20.47 29.14 8.05
CA PHE A 157 21.62 28.44 8.60
C PHE A 157 21.25 27.60 9.83
N LEU A 158 20.51 28.19 10.78
CA LEU A 158 19.99 27.42 11.92
C LEU A 158 19.12 26.24 11.46
N GLY A 159 18.28 26.43 10.44
CA GLY A 159 17.51 25.34 9.82
C GLY A 159 18.40 24.22 9.27
N SER A 160 19.42 24.57 8.49
CA SER A 160 20.35 23.60 7.88
C SER A 160 21.18 22.84 8.92
N ILE A 161 21.59 23.47 10.03
CA ILE A 161 22.25 22.75 11.12
C ILE A 161 21.36 21.62 11.62
N HIS A 162 20.08 21.90 11.89
CA HIS A 162 19.15 20.88 12.36
C HIS A 162 19.03 19.74 11.34
N ASP A 163 18.93 20.04 10.05
CA ASP A 163 18.78 19.00 9.03
C ASP A 163 20.03 18.06 8.99
N GLU A 164 21.23 18.60 9.23
CA GLU A 164 22.48 17.81 9.22
C GLU A 164 22.76 17.05 10.53
N ILE A 165 22.54 17.67 11.70
CA ILE A 165 22.88 17.06 13.00
C ILE A 165 21.66 16.52 13.73
N GLY A 166 20.51 17.19 13.60
CA GLY A 166 19.28 17.04 14.37
C GLY A 166 18.33 15.97 13.85
N ASP A 167 18.16 15.89 12.52
CA ASP A 167 17.16 15.06 11.86
C ASP A 167 17.39 13.56 12.07
N VAL A 168 16.38 12.85 12.55
CA VAL A 168 16.44 11.41 12.85
C VAL A 168 16.08 10.55 11.63
N HIS A 169 15.43 11.12 10.61
CA HIS A 169 14.99 10.39 9.41
C HIS A 169 16.13 10.07 8.44
N VAL A 170 17.23 10.82 8.51
CA VAL A 170 18.43 10.54 7.71
C VAL A 170 19.24 9.41 8.36
N SER A 171 19.29 8.26 7.69
CA SER A 171 20.11 7.12 8.13
C SER A 171 21.60 7.46 8.03
N ARG A 172 22.30 7.50 9.17
CA ARG A 172 23.73 7.83 9.26
C ARG A 172 24.52 6.66 9.87
N SER A 173 25.82 6.62 9.58
CA SER A 173 26.73 5.65 10.20
C SER A 173 26.82 5.85 11.73
N SER A 174 27.18 4.79 12.46
CA SER A 174 27.32 4.85 13.92
C SER A 174 28.33 5.90 14.38
N GLU A 175 29.43 6.06 13.64
CA GLU A 175 30.49 7.04 13.92
C GLU A 175 29.98 8.49 13.76
N GLN A 176 29.23 8.77 12.69
CA GLN A 176 28.62 10.08 12.46
C GLN A 176 27.58 10.41 13.53
N ASN A 177 26.77 9.44 13.96
CA ASN A 177 25.79 9.66 15.04
C ASN A 177 26.46 10.03 16.37
N ARG A 178 27.58 9.37 16.71
CA ARG A 178 28.36 9.71 17.90
C ARG A 178 28.93 11.13 17.81
N PHE A 179 29.54 11.47 16.66
CA PHE A 179 30.07 12.82 16.43
C PHE A 179 29.00 13.91 16.56
N ASN A 180 27.83 13.67 15.95
CA ASN A 180 26.70 14.59 16.00
C ASN A 180 26.14 14.74 17.42
N SER A 181 26.10 13.66 18.21
CA SER A 181 25.70 13.74 19.62
C SER A 181 26.62 14.64 20.43
N ASP A 182 27.94 14.44 20.30
CA ASP A 182 28.92 15.27 21.00
C ASP A 182 28.85 16.74 20.57
N LEU A 183 28.60 17.01 19.28
CA LEU A 183 28.43 18.36 18.76
C LEU A 183 27.17 19.02 19.32
N LYS A 184 26.04 18.30 19.38
CA LYS A 184 24.81 18.78 20.04
C LYS A 184 25.06 19.15 21.49
N ASP A 185 25.80 18.33 22.24
CA ASP A 185 26.13 18.60 23.64
C ASP A 185 27.00 19.87 23.80
N ALA A 186 27.98 20.05 22.94
CA ALA A 186 28.80 21.26 22.93
C ALA A 186 27.97 22.53 22.63
N LEU A 187 27.06 22.45 21.64
CA LEU A 187 26.16 23.55 21.29
C LEU A 187 25.19 23.89 22.44
N ARG A 188 24.61 22.87 23.10
CA ARG A 188 23.71 23.05 24.26
C ARG A 188 24.37 23.82 25.40
N ALA A 189 25.63 23.51 25.69
CA ALA A 189 26.35 24.11 26.80
C ALA A 189 26.72 25.59 26.56
N ARG A 190 26.97 25.99 25.31
CA ARG A 190 27.58 27.30 25.00
C ARG A 190 26.69 28.27 24.22
N GLU A 191 26.00 27.76 23.19
CA GLU A 191 25.39 28.61 22.15
C GLU A 191 23.87 28.62 22.18
N VAL A 192 23.22 27.52 22.57
CA VAL A 192 21.75 27.41 22.57
C VAL A 192 21.06 28.54 23.37
N PRO A 193 21.49 28.95 24.57
CA PRO A 193 20.86 30.07 25.27
C PRO A 193 20.89 31.39 24.48
N LYS A 194 22.01 31.68 23.79
CA LYS A 194 22.14 32.89 22.95
C LYS A 194 21.23 32.83 21.73
N ILE A 195 21.13 31.65 21.12
CA ILE A 195 20.25 31.42 19.96
C ILE A 195 18.79 31.65 20.36
N VAL A 196 18.35 31.15 21.52
CA VAL A 196 16.98 31.35 22.01
C VAL A 196 16.67 32.83 22.25
N LEU A 197 17.59 33.59 22.85
CA LEU A 197 17.45 35.04 23.01
C LEU A 197 17.33 35.74 21.64
N SER A 198 18.15 35.35 20.67
CA SER A 198 18.07 35.91 19.31
C SER A 198 16.70 35.69 18.67
N TRP A 199 16.06 34.54 18.89
CA TRP A 199 14.71 34.28 18.38
C TRP A 199 13.67 35.22 18.99
N GLN A 200 13.77 35.52 20.29
CA GLN A 200 12.86 36.46 20.96
C GLN A 200 13.00 37.88 20.39
N GLU A 201 14.22 38.34 20.16
CA GLU A 201 14.50 39.66 19.58
C GLU A 201 14.04 39.76 18.11
N ILE A 202 14.24 38.70 17.34
CA ILE A 202 13.76 38.61 15.95
C ILE A 202 12.23 38.64 15.92
N LEU A 203 11.57 37.78 16.69
CA LEU A 203 10.10 37.70 16.70
C LEU A 203 9.47 39.01 17.18
N SER A 204 9.95 39.60 18.27
CA SER A 204 9.39 40.85 18.80
C SER A 204 9.53 42.04 17.84
N TYR A 205 10.65 42.14 17.13
CA TYR A 205 10.88 43.22 16.19
C TYR A 205 10.10 43.06 14.90
N TRP A 206 10.21 41.91 14.24
CA TRP A 206 9.60 41.68 12.93
C TRP A 206 8.08 41.55 13.02
N LYS A 207 7.55 41.20 14.20
CA LYS A 207 6.12 41.33 14.50
C LYS A 207 5.62 42.76 14.31
N ASN A 208 6.34 43.76 14.82
CA ASN A 208 5.94 45.17 14.72
C ASN A 208 6.09 45.73 13.30
N GLN A 209 6.95 45.13 12.48
CA GLN A 209 7.15 45.51 11.08
C GLN A 209 6.21 44.76 10.12
N HIS A 210 5.37 43.85 10.61
CA HIS A 210 4.40 43.10 9.81
C HIS A 210 5.04 42.21 8.69
N ASP A 211 6.28 41.75 8.89
CA ASP A 211 6.97 40.88 7.94
C ASP A 211 6.73 39.39 8.25
N ALA A 212 5.67 38.84 7.64
CA ALA A 212 5.24 37.46 7.83
C ALA A 212 6.34 36.42 7.51
N VAL A 213 7.18 36.65 6.50
CA VAL A 213 8.19 35.68 6.03
C VAL A 213 9.29 35.41 7.07
N VAL A 214 9.77 36.46 7.74
CA VAL A 214 10.83 36.31 8.76
C VAL A 214 10.27 35.62 10.00
N VAL A 215 9.06 36.00 10.42
CA VAL A 215 8.36 35.40 11.56
C VAL A 215 8.09 33.92 11.29
N GLU A 216 7.55 33.58 10.11
CA GLU A 216 7.30 32.20 9.68
C GLU A 216 8.58 31.36 9.71
N THR A 217 9.67 31.87 9.12
CA THR A 217 10.95 31.15 9.08
C THR A 217 11.51 30.96 10.49
N CYS A 218 11.41 31.98 11.35
CA CYS A 218 11.88 31.89 12.73
C CYS A 218 11.10 30.84 13.54
N LEU A 219 9.77 30.80 13.40
CA LEU A 219 8.93 29.80 14.07
C LEU A 219 9.25 28.37 13.58
N LYS A 220 9.44 28.16 12.26
CA LYS A 220 9.88 26.86 11.71
C LYS A 220 11.22 26.41 12.30
N VAL A 221 12.17 27.32 12.44
CA VAL A 221 13.47 27.04 13.07
C VAL A 221 13.29 26.65 14.54
N ILE A 222 12.46 27.37 15.30
CA ILE A 222 12.15 27.02 16.69
C ILE A 222 11.58 25.59 16.75
N GLY A 223 10.55 25.28 15.95
CA GLY A 223 9.93 23.96 15.89
C GLY A 223 10.93 22.83 15.65
N LYS A 224 11.82 22.98 14.67
CA LYS A 224 12.90 22.01 14.39
C LYS A 224 13.84 21.81 15.59
N TRP A 225 14.28 22.89 16.23
CA TRP A 225 15.29 22.85 17.29
C TRP A 225 14.76 22.31 18.63
N VAL A 226 13.47 22.48 18.91
CA VAL A 226 12.80 22.04 20.14
C VAL A 226 13.08 20.58 20.49
N SER A 227 13.15 19.71 19.47
CA SER A 227 13.35 18.26 19.58
C SER A 227 14.60 17.86 20.37
N TRP A 228 15.65 18.70 20.37
CA TRP A 228 16.94 18.35 20.99
C TRP A 228 17.53 19.42 21.90
N ILE A 229 16.96 20.62 22.04
CA ILE A 229 17.41 21.62 23.04
C ILE A 229 16.83 21.35 24.44
N ASP A 230 17.19 22.12 25.48
CA ASP A 230 16.51 22.04 26.77
C ASP A 230 15.13 22.72 26.69
N ILE A 231 14.09 22.09 27.25
CA ILE A 231 12.73 22.62 27.26
C ILE A 231 12.61 23.88 28.13
N SER A 232 13.41 23.97 29.20
CA SER A 232 13.40 25.11 30.13
C SER A 232 13.67 26.45 29.43
N LEU A 233 14.48 26.44 28.38
CA LEU A 233 14.84 27.62 27.60
C LEU A 233 13.68 28.11 26.72
N ILE A 234 12.83 27.22 26.23
CA ILE A 234 11.68 27.56 25.38
C ILE A 234 10.48 27.96 26.25
N MET A 235 10.35 27.39 27.45
CA MET A 235 9.26 27.65 28.40
C MET A 235 9.33 29.05 29.06
N ASN A 236 10.01 30.00 28.44
CA ASN A 236 10.01 31.39 28.85
C ASN A 236 8.64 32.03 28.54
N GLN A 237 8.03 32.68 29.54
CA GLN A 237 6.74 33.38 29.42
C GLN A 237 6.72 34.36 28.24
N ASP A 238 7.81 35.09 28.00
CA ASP A 238 7.83 36.09 26.92
C ASP A 238 7.76 35.46 25.52
N LEU A 239 8.47 34.34 25.32
CA LEU A 239 8.43 33.60 24.05
C LEU A 239 7.07 32.94 23.85
N LEU A 240 6.55 32.27 24.89
CA LEU A 240 5.25 31.61 24.84
C LEU A 240 4.11 32.61 24.59
N ASN A 241 4.11 33.75 25.29
CA ASN A 241 3.13 34.83 25.07
C ASN A 241 3.19 35.34 23.62
N THR A 242 4.40 35.46 23.06
CA THR A 242 4.59 35.86 21.66
C THR A 242 4.02 34.82 20.70
N ILE A 243 4.27 33.52 20.93
CA ILE A 243 3.72 32.42 20.13
C ILE A 243 2.19 32.39 20.24
N PHE A 244 1.62 32.46 21.44
CA PHE A 244 0.17 32.47 21.65
C PHE A 244 -0.51 33.67 20.99
N GLN A 245 0.14 34.83 20.93
CA GLN A 245 -0.37 35.99 20.20
C GLN A 245 -0.43 35.74 18.68
N PHE A 246 0.46 34.93 18.11
CA PHE A 246 0.36 34.52 16.70
C PHE A 246 -0.70 33.45 16.49
N VAL A 247 -0.90 32.55 17.46
CA VAL A 247 -1.97 31.53 17.41
C VAL A 247 -3.37 32.15 17.47
N GLY A 248 -3.55 33.18 18.30
CA GLY A 248 -4.83 33.89 18.43
C GLY A 248 -5.12 34.95 17.36
N GLN A 249 -4.23 35.13 16.36
CA GLN A 249 -4.44 36.11 15.29
C GLN A 249 -5.45 35.58 14.25
N THR A 250 -6.65 36.16 14.25
CA THR A 250 -7.67 36.01 13.20
C THR A 250 -7.74 37.29 12.36
N ASN A 251 -6.66 37.60 11.64
CA ASN A 251 -6.63 38.77 10.75
C ASN A 251 -7.35 38.49 9.43
N GLN A 252 -7.96 39.50 8.82
CA GLN A 252 -8.63 39.41 7.52
C GLN A 252 -7.67 39.17 6.33
N ASP A 253 -6.35 39.31 6.55
CA ASP A 253 -5.32 39.09 5.54
C ASP A 253 -4.80 37.64 5.53
N ARG A 254 -5.10 36.91 4.45
CA ARG A 254 -4.68 35.50 4.24
C ARG A 254 -3.17 35.22 4.37
N LYS A 255 -2.34 36.26 4.34
CA LYS A 255 -0.88 36.13 4.53
C LYS A 255 -0.48 35.75 5.95
N TYR A 256 -1.31 36.10 6.95
CA TYR A 256 -1.04 35.80 8.36
C TYR A 256 -1.58 34.44 8.80
N ASP A 257 -2.47 33.83 8.02
CA ASP A 257 -2.95 32.46 8.28
C ASP A 257 -1.77 31.48 8.32
N LYS A 258 -0.84 31.57 7.36
CA LYS A 258 0.39 30.75 7.37
C LYS A 258 1.25 30.93 8.62
N VAL A 259 1.29 32.15 9.18
CA VAL A 259 2.05 32.43 10.41
C VAL A 259 1.39 31.78 11.61
N ARG A 260 0.05 31.84 11.69
CA ARG A 260 -0.75 31.15 12.71
C ARG A 260 -0.56 29.64 12.62
N ASP A 261 -0.65 29.07 11.43
CA ASP A 261 -0.52 27.62 11.18
C ASP A 261 0.87 27.10 11.59
N VAL A 262 1.92 27.85 11.24
CA VAL A 262 3.30 27.55 11.66
C VAL A 262 3.48 27.75 13.17
N ALA A 263 2.82 28.73 13.79
CA ALA A 263 2.85 28.91 15.24
C ALA A 263 2.20 27.72 15.98
N ILE A 264 1.06 27.22 15.49
CA ILE A 264 0.40 26.02 16.05
C ILE A 264 1.26 24.78 15.82
N SER A 265 1.88 24.64 14.65
CA SER A 265 2.84 23.56 14.37
C SER A 265 4.04 23.62 15.33
N THR A 266 4.55 24.83 15.61
CA THR A 266 5.64 25.04 16.58
C THR A 266 5.20 24.65 18.00
N LEU A 267 3.99 25.01 18.42
CA LEU A 267 3.42 24.53 19.69
C LEU A 267 3.28 23.01 19.71
N THR A 268 2.90 22.40 18.59
CA THR A 268 2.78 20.95 18.46
C THR A 268 4.12 20.26 18.68
N GLU A 269 5.23 20.81 18.15
CA GLU A 269 6.58 20.30 18.40
C GLU A 269 7.04 20.50 19.85
N ILE A 270 6.70 21.65 20.47
CA ILE A 270 6.94 21.91 21.90
C ILE A 270 6.24 20.87 22.75
N VAL A 271 4.98 20.60 22.44
CA VAL A 271 4.20 19.57 23.13
C VAL A 271 4.76 18.19 22.84
N ALA A 272 5.13 17.83 21.60
CA ALA A 272 5.60 16.50 21.20
C ALA A 272 6.92 16.07 21.88
N LYS A 273 7.67 17.00 22.47
CA LYS A 273 8.91 16.71 23.16
C LYS A 273 8.74 15.65 24.26
N LYS A 274 9.63 14.66 24.26
CA LYS A 274 9.66 13.60 25.27
C LYS A 274 10.19 14.14 26.59
N MET A 275 9.44 13.94 27.67
CA MET A 275 9.79 14.33 29.04
C MET A 275 9.16 13.38 30.04
N LYS A 276 9.49 13.54 31.33
CA LYS A 276 8.87 12.72 32.38
C LYS A 276 7.36 12.95 32.42
N PRO A 277 6.56 11.93 32.73
CA PRO A 277 5.11 12.03 32.76
C PRO A 277 4.54 13.15 33.65
N SER A 278 5.11 13.37 34.84
CA SER A 278 4.73 14.47 35.74
C SER A 278 4.91 15.84 35.10
N ASP A 279 6.07 16.03 34.46
CA ASP A 279 6.47 17.29 33.84
C ASP A 279 5.62 17.57 32.60
N LYS A 280 5.22 16.50 31.89
CA LYS A 280 4.32 16.57 30.73
C LYS A 280 2.93 17.08 31.09
N ILE A 281 2.32 16.53 32.13
CA ILE A 281 1.01 16.98 32.61
C ILE A 281 1.09 18.43 33.12
N ALA A 282 2.13 18.76 33.88
CA ALA A 282 2.37 20.12 34.34
C ALA A 282 2.50 21.10 33.17
N MET A 283 3.18 20.72 32.09
CA MET A 283 3.31 21.53 30.87
C MET A 283 1.96 21.72 30.17
N ILE A 284 1.16 20.67 30.01
CA ILE A 284 -0.17 20.76 29.36
C ILE A 284 -1.09 21.73 30.14
N VAL A 285 -1.07 21.64 31.48
CA VAL A 285 -1.83 22.53 32.36
C VAL A 285 -1.28 23.96 32.28
N TYR A 286 0.04 24.13 32.34
CA TYR A 286 0.69 25.45 32.29
C TYR A 286 0.41 26.20 30.99
N LEU A 287 0.46 25.51 29.85
CA LEU A 287 0.15 26.09 28.53
C LEU A 287 -1.35 26.33 28.32
N ASN A 288 -2.22 25.86 29.23
CA ASN A 288 -3.67 25.95 29.15
C ASN A 288 -4.23 25.53 27.78
N LEU A 289 -3.69 24.42 27.25
CA LEU A 289 -3.95 23.97 25.88
C LEU A 289 -5.43 23.70 25.62
N GLY A 290 -6.16 23.22 26.63
CA GLY A 290 -7.60 22.97 26.50
C GLY A 290 -8.39 24.22 26.14
N GLN A 291 -8.09 25.36 26.76
CA GLN A 291 -8.75 26.63 26.46
C GLN A 291 -8.30 27.19 25.10
N VAL A 292 -7.01 27.13 24.79
CA VAL A 292 -6.46 27.61 23.50
C VAL A 292 -7.11 26.87 22.34
N ILE A 293 -7.15 25.53 22.41
CA ILE A 293 -7.77 24.69 21.38
C ILE A 293 -9.27 24.95 21.29
N SER A 294 -9.96 25.09 22.43
CA SER A 294 -11.40 25.40 22.43
C SER A 294 -11.68 26.76 21.75
N GLN A 295 -10.83 27.76 21.96
CA GLN A 295 -10.94 29.07 21.29
C GLN A 295 -10.65 28.98 19.80
N LEU A 296 -9.68 28.16 19.39
CA LEU A 296 -9.40 27.91 17.96
C LEU A 296 -10.57 27.21 17.29
N ILE A 297 -11.14 26.17 17.92
CA ILE A 297 -12.32 25.47 17.38
C ILE A 297 -13.52 26.42 17.30
N ALA A 298 -13.70 27.31 18.27
CA ALA A 298 -14.78 28.30 18.27
C ALA A 298 -14.55 29.45 17.27
N SER A 299 -13.37 29.55 16.65
CA SER A 299 -13.07 30.60 15.69
C SER A 299 -13.91 30.46 14.41
N PRO A 300 -14.19 31.58 13.71
CA PRO A 300 -14.95 31.56 12.46
C PRO A 300 -14.48 30.54 11.41
N PRO A 301 -13.16 30.36 11.12
CA PRO A 301 -12.72 29.41 10.11
C PRO A 301 -13.05 27.95 10.43
N LEU A 302 -13.13 27.55 11.71
CA LEU A 302 -13.37 26.16 12.11
C LEU A 302 -14.82 25.85 12.54
N ASN A 303 -15.58 26.87 12.95
CA ASN A 303 -16.95 26.70 13.43
C ASN A 303 -18.00 27.19 12.42
N GLU A 304 -17.93 28.46 12.04
CA GLU A 304 -18.96 29.11 11.22
C GLU A 304 -18.85 28.71 9.75
N LEU A 305 -17.62 28.59 9.23
CA LEU A 305 -17.35 28.27 7.84
C LEU A 305 -17.32 26.76 7.55
N ARG A 306 -17.58 25.91 8.56
CA ARG A 306 -17.46 24.44 8.46
C ARG A 306 -18.20 23.85 7.26
N THR A 307 -19.43 24.28 7.03
CA THR A 307 -20.30 23.75 5.96
C THR A 307 -20.18 24.54 4.65
N THR A 308 -19.09 25.29 4.47
CA THR A 308 -18.88 26.17 3.32
C THR A 308 -17.55 25.87 2.64
N SER A 309 -17.43 26.23 1.37
CA SER A 309 -16.17 26.08 0.60
C SER A 309 -15.01 26.95 1.11
N SER A 310 -15.25 27.80 2.11
CA SER A 310 -14.23 28.62 2.77
C SER A 310 -13.73 28.02 4.09
N TYR A 311 -14.07 26.76 4.38
CA TYR A 311 -13.52 26.04 5.51
C TYR A 311 -12.00 25.91 5.40
N ASP A 312 -11.30 26.18 6.49
CA ASP A 312 -9.84 26.12 6.56
C ASP A 312 -9.40 24.70 6.95
N THR A 313 -9.25 23.84 5.94
CA THR A 313 -8.84 22.44 6.10
C THR A 313 -7.44 22.31 6.68
N ASP A 314 -6.52 23.18 6.26
CA ASP A 314 -5.13 23.20 6.72
C ASP A 314 -5.06 23.50 8.23
N LEU A 315 -5.77 24.55 8.68
CA LEU A 315 -5.86 24.87 10.10
C LEU A 315 -6.48 23.72 10.89
N ALA A 316 -7.55 23.10 10.36
CA ALA A 316 -8.23 22.00 11.02
C ALA A 316 -7.32 20.77 11.19
N GLU A 317 -6.54 20.42 10.16
CA GLU A 317 -5.57 19.32 10.22
C GLU A 317 -4.46 19.62 11.25
N ILE A 318 -3.93 20.84 11.28
CA ILE A 318 -2.88 21.24 12.23
C ILE A 318 -3.38 21.21 13.68
N VAL A 319 -4.60 21.70 13.93
CA VAL A 319 -5.22 21.65 15.27
C VAL A 319 -5.55 20.20 15.67
N ALA A 320 -6.01 19.37 14.72
CA ALA A 320 -6.24 17.95 14.93
C ALA A 320 -4.93 17.22 15.30
N LYS A 321 -3.80 17.51 14.63
CA LYS A 321 -2.46 16.98 14.97
C LYS A 321 -2.07 17.34 16.41
N LEU A 322 -2.29 18.59 16.82
CA LEU A 322 -2.02 19.04 18.19
C LEU A 322 -2.84 18.25 19.22
N ILE A 323 -4.15 18.12 19.00
CA ILE A 323 -5.04 17.36 19.90
C ILE A 323 -4.63 15.90 19.96
N ASN A 324 -4.34 15.27 18.80
CA ASN A 324 -3.91 13.88 18.72
C ASN A 324 -2.64 13.65 19.57
N ASN A 325 -1.66 14.54 19.48
CA ASN A 325 -0.43 14.44 20.27
C ASN A 325 -0.71 14.61 21.78
N VAL A 326 -1.52 15.60 22.17
CA VAL A 326 -1.88 15.83 23.59
C VAL A 326 -2.62 14.63 24.17
N VAL A 327 -3.62 14.10 23.46
CA VAL A 327 -4.41 12.94 23.92
C VAL A 327 -3.54 11.69 24.00
N SER A 328 -2.70 11.43 22.99
CA SER A 328 -1.75 10.31 23.00
C SER A 328 -0.82 10.37 24.22
N ASP A 329 -0.27 11.55 24.51
CA ASP A 329 0.58 11.74 25.69
C ASP A 329 -0.18 11.54 27.00
N ILE A 330 -1.40 12.06 27.14
CA ILE A 330 -2.24 11.83 28.33
C ILE A 330 -2.52 10.34 28.51
N VAL A 331 -2.86 9.62 27.44
CA VAL A 331 -3.11 8.17 27.49
C VAL A 331 -1.85 7.39 27.88
N LYS A 332 -0.69 7.76 27.37
CA LYS A 332 0.60 7.16 27.76
C LYS A 332 0.90 7.37 29.25
N VAL A 333 0.59 8.55 29.79
CA VAL A 333 0.71 8.82 31.24
C VAL A 333 -0.27 7.95 32.04
N LEU A 334 -1.49 7.73 31.54
CA LEU A 334 -2.49 6.89 32.21
C LEU A 334 -2.15 5.39 32.16
N ASP A 335 -1.50 4.89 31.10
CA ASP A 335 -1.08 3.48 30.93
C ASP A 335 0.24 3.16 31.68
N ASP A 336 0.98 4.17 32.16
CA ASP A 336 2.24 3.97 32.87
C ASP A 336 2.01 3.42 34.30
N LYS A 337 2.47 2.19 34.52
CA LYS A 337 2.36 1.48 35.80
C LYS A 337 3.12 2.16 36.93
N GLN A 338 4.17 2.93 36.65
CA GLN A 338 4.96 3.61 37.69
C GLN A 338 4.22 4.81 38.30
N ILE A 339 3.26 5.39 37.59
CA ILE A 339 2.51 6.58 38.00
C ILE A 339 1.24 6.22 38.79
N GLN A 340 0.82 4.96 38.77
CA GLN A 340 -0.31 4.48 39.58
C GLN A 340 -0.10 4.68 41.08
N SER A 341 1.15 4.86 41.53
CA SER A 341 1.48 5.26 42.91
C SER A 341 1.38 6.77 43.20
N GLN A 342 1.26 7.63 42.18
CA GLN A 342 1.11 9.09 42.30
C GLN A 342 -0.33 9.51 41.97
N THR A 343 -1.22 9.42 42.96
CA THR A 343 -2.67 9.65 42.80
C THR A 343 -3.01 11.02 42.21
N GLU A 344 -2.26 12.08 42.55
CA GLU A 344 -2.55 13.45 42.08
C GLU A 344 -2.34 13.61 40.56
N VAL A 345 -1.23 13.11 40.01
CA VAL A 345 -0.92 13.18 38.57
C VAL A 345 -1.93 12.37 37.78
N GLN A 346 -2.32 11.21 38.29
CA GLN A 346 -3.33 10.35 37.67
C GLN A 346 -4.70 11.03 37.64
N MET A 347 -5.13 11.67 38.74
CA MET A 347 -6.39 12.42 38.78
C MET A 347 -6.38 13.60 37.80
N GLN A 348 -5.28 14.34 37.71
CA GLN A 348 -5.14 15.44 36.74
C GLN A 348 -5.21 14.93 35.30
N ALA A 349 -4.52 13.84 34.97
CA ALA A 349 -4.58 13.22 33.64
C ALA A 349 -6.01 12.76 33.29
N GLN A 350 -6.76 12.21 34.27
CA GLN A 350 -8.17 11.84 34.09
C GLN A 350 -9.10 13.05 33.85
N GLN A 351 -8.83 14.19 34.49
CA GLN A 351 -9.59 15.41 34.22
C GLN A 351 -9.27 15.97 32.82
N LEU A 352 -8.00 15.92 32.42
CA LEU A 352 -7.58 16.37 31.10
C LEU A 352 -8.21 15.51 29.99
N ILE A 353 -8.17 14.18 30.09
CA ILE A 353 -8.79 13.33 29.04
C ILE A 353 -10.30 13.62 28.88
N GLN A 354 -11.00 13.91 29.97
CA GLN A 354 -12.43 14.28 29.93
C GLN A 354 -12.66 15.62 29.22
N ALA A 355 -11.77 16.59 29.41
CA ALA A 355 -11.85 17.88 28.74
C ALA A 355 -11.47 17.80 27.25
N PHE A 356 -10.50 16.97 26.89
CA PHE A 356 -9.99 16.85 25.52
C PHE A 356 -10.80 15.89 24.64
N LEU A 357 -11.50 14.90 25.19
CA LEU A 357 -12.24 13.94 24.37
C LEU A 357 -13.34 14.58 23.51
N PRO A 358 -14.18 15.51 24.00
CA PRO A 358 -15.15 16.20 23.14
C PRO A 358 -14.49 16.96 21.99
N LEU A 359 -13.30 17.53 22.22
CA LEU A 359 -12.53 18.23 21.18
C LEU A 359 -12.00 17.25 20.13
N LEU A 360 -11.51 16.08 20.56
CA LEU A 360 -11.10 14.98 19.67
C LEU A 360 -12.28 14.49 18.81
N LEU A 361 -13.44 14.27 19.44
CA LEU A 361 -14.65 13.81 18.75
C LEU A 361 -15.21 14.84 17.75
N ARG A 362 -14.99 16.13 18.00
CA ARG A 362 -15.35 17.18 17.04
C ARG A 362 -14.57 17.04 15.72
N PHE A 363 -13.29 16.68 15.76
CA PHE A 363 -12.48 16.43 14.57
C PHE A 363 -12.67 15.04 13.98
N LEU A 364 -12.99 14.03 14.80
CA LEU A 364 -13.37 12.70 14.31
C LEU A 364 -14.65 12.76 13.46
N SER A 365 -15.60 13.61 13.85
CA SER A 365 -16.87 13.82 13.13
C SER A 365 -16.77 14.87 12.01
N ASP A 366 -15.56 15.26 11.59
CA ASP A 366 -15.39 16.25 10.53
C ASP A 366 -15.79 15.71 9.15
N GLU A 367 -16.14 16.61 8.24
CA GLU A 367 -16.60 16.25 6.89
C GLU A 367 -15.43 15.69 6.08
N TYR A 368 -14.24 16.29 6.20
CA TYR A 368 -13.05 15.88 5.48
C TYR A 368 -12.34 14.70 6.16
N ASP A 369 -12.03 13.70 5.36
CA ASP A 369 -11.49 12.41 5.81
C ASP A 369 -10.03 12.47 6.28
N GLU A 370 -9.25 13.42 5.77
CA GLU A 370 -7.87 13.70 6.20
C GLU A 370 -7.81 14.15 7.67
N ILE A 371 -8.74 15.03 8.06
CA ILE A 371 -8.87 15.55 9.43
C ILE A 371 -9.30 14.43 10.38
N CYS A 372 -10.28 13.63 9.98
CA CYS A 372 -10.71 12.45 10.72
C CYS A 372 -9.53 11.47 10.93
N SER A 373 -8.80 11.17 9.85
CA SER A 373 -7.66 10.24 9.87
C SER A 373 -6.56 10.67 10.84
N THR A 374 -6.35 11.98 11.01
CA THR A 374 -5.33 12.55 11.89
C THR A 374 -5.55 12.22 13.38
N VAL A 375 -6.81 12.08 13.82
CA VAL A 375 -7.15 11.83 15.24
C VAL A 375 -7.33 10.36 15.60
N ILE A 376 -7.44 9.46 14.62
CA ILE A 376 -7.61 8.01 14.81
C ILE A 376 -6.51 7.38 15.69
N PRO A 377 -5.22 7.71 15.56
CA PRO A 377 -4.16 7.07 16.34
C PRO A 377 -4.35 7.23 17.86
N SER A 378 -4.58 8.46 18.35
CA SER A 378 -4.78 8.70 19.77
C SER A 378 -6.07 8.06 20.32
N LEU A 379 -7.14 8.01 19.52
CA LEU A 379 -8.36 7.30 19.90
C LEU A 379 -8.15 5.79 19.99
N THR A 380 -7.33 5.22 19.10
CA THR A 380 -6.94 3.81 19.13
C THR A 380 -6.14 3.47 20.40
N GLU A 381 -5.20 4.34 20.76
CA GLU A 381 -4.45 4.23 22.02
C GLU A 381 -5.39 4.31 23.24
N LEU A 382 -6.33 5.26 23.25
CA LEU A 382 -7.33 5.40 24.32
C LEU A 382 -8.18 4.13 24.46
N LEU A 383 -8.75 3.60 23.38
CA LEU A 383 -9.55 2.37 23.41
C LEU A 383 -8.72 1.17 23.87
N THR A 384 -7.45 1.11 23.46
CA THR A 384 -6.52 0.06 23.91
C THR A 384 -6.26 0.15 25.41
N PHE A 385 -6.11 1.35 25.96
CA PHE A 385 -6.00 1.60 27.40
C PHE A 385 -7.30 1.21 28.13
N LEU A 386 -8.47 1.64 27.65
CA LEU A 386 -9.77 1.32 28.24
C LEU A 386 -10.02 -0.20 28.28
N ARG A 387 -9.58 -0.93 27.24
CA ARG A 387 -9.66 -2.39 27.21
C ARG A 387 -8.85 -3.06 28.32
N LYS A 388 -7.69 -2.51 28.70
CA LYS A 388 -6.83 -3.02 29.78
C LYS A 388 -7.39 -2.67 31.17
N SER A 389 -8.06 -1.52 31.30
CA SER A 389 -8.44 -0.90 32.57
C SER A 389 -9.81 -1.37 33.13
N LYS A 390 -10.12 -2.67 33.05
CA LYS A 390 -11.38 -3.22 33.61
C LYS A 390 -11.25 -3.47 35.12
N PRO A 391 -12.23 -3.10 35.98
CA PRO A 391 -13.55 -2.52 35.67
C PRO A 391 -13.50 -1.03 35.31
N LEU A 392 -14.30 -0.63 34.31
CA LEU A 392 -14.32 0.74 33.78
C LEU A 392 -15.13 1.68 34.68
N PRO A 393 -14.60 2.88 35.00
CA PRO A 393 -15.40 3.96 35.56
C PRO A 393 -16.58 4.35 34.65
N ILE A 394 -17.73 4.67 35.24
CA ILE A 394 -18.98 5.06 34.55
C ILE A 394 -18.76 6.16 33.51
N ILE A 395 -17.83 7.08 33.80
CA ILE A 395 -17.51 8.21 32.91
C ILE A 395 -17.02 7.70 31.54
N TYR A 396 -16.16 6.68 31.51
CA TYR A 396 -15.66 6.11 30.26
C TYR A 396 -16.73 5.29 29.53
N THR A 397 -17.61 4.60 30.27
CA THR A 397 -18.74 3.87 29.67
C THR A 397 -19.68 4.82 28.91
N ASN A 398 -19.99 5.99 29.50
CA ASN A 398 -20.83 7.00 28.84
C ASN A 398 -20.19 7.60 27.57
N MET A 399 -18.86 7.53 27.45
CA MET A 399 -18.11 8.05 26.30
C MET A 399 -18.07 7.08 25.11
N LEU A 400 -18.26 5.77 25.34
CA LEU A 400 -18.20 4.76 24.27
C LEU A 400 -19.34 4.93 23.25
N THR A 401 -20.53 5.30 23.70
CA THR A 401 -21.69 5.50 22.82
C THR A 401 -21.48 6.62 21.80
N PRO A 402 -21.08 7.85 22.18
CA PRO A 402 -20.72 8.89 21.22
C PRO A 402 -19.60 8.48 20.26
N ILE A 403 -18.55 7.81 20.75
CA ILE A 403 -17.44 7.33 19.90
C ILE A 403 -17.99 6.39 18.82
N LEU A 404 -18.77 5.38 19.22
CA LEU A 404 -19.27 4.37 18.29
C LEU A 404 -20.23 4.98 17.26
N ASN A 405 -21.14 5.87 17.69
CA ASN A 405 -22.08 6.52 16.78
C ASN A 405 -21.35 7.38 15.72
N ILE A 406 -20.31 8.12 16.12
CA ILE A 406 -19.51 8.91 15.17
C ILE A 406 -18.74 8.00 14.20
N VAL A 407 -18.14 6.91 14.71
CA VAL A 407 -17.40 5.94 13.87
C VAL A 407 -18.34 5.32 12.83
N ILE A 408 -19.52 4.86 13.23
CA ILE A 408 -20.52 4.27 12.31
C ILE A 408 -20.98 5.33 11.29
N GLN A 409 -21.26 6.56 11.74
CA GLN A 409 -21.69 7.64 10.84
C GLN A 409 -20.61 7.98 9.81
N LYS A 410 -19.33 8.01 10.19
CA LYS A 410 -18.20 8.26 9.27
C LYS A 410 -17.93 7.10 8.32
N MET A 411 -18.48 5.91 8.55
CA MET A 411 -18.45 4.83 7.55
C MET A 411 -19.47 5.01 6.43
N ARG A 412 -20.43 5.95 6.55
CA ARG A 412 -21.38 6.26 5.47
C ARG A 412 -20.67 6.95 4.31
N TYR A 413 -21.06 6.64 3.07
CA TYR A 413 -20.67 7.46 1.92
C TYR A 413 -21.15 8.91 2.10
N ASP A 414 -20.33 9.86 1.64
CA ASP A 414 -20.67 11.27 1.62
C ASP A 414 -21.81 11.57 0.62
N ASP A 415 -22.36 12.78 0.69
CA ASP A 415 -23.50 13.12 -0.14
C ASP A 415 -23.16 13.40 -1.62
N THR A 416 -21.86 13.50 -1.92
CA THR A 416 -21.29 13.79 -3.23
C THR A 416 -20.83 12.54 -3.99
N SER A 417 -20.57 11.43 -3.30
CA SER A 417 -20.06 10.17 -3.88
C SER A 417 -21.01 9.60 -4.92
N SER A 418 -20.44 9.17 -6.04
CA SER A 418 -21.17 8.43 -7.05
C SER A 418 -20.51 7.09 -7.34
N TRP A 419 -21.26 6.01 -7.13
CA TRP A 419 -20.70 4.68 -7.31
C TRP A 419 -20.35 4.40 -8.78
N GLY A 420 -19.10 3.99 -9.03
CA GLY A 420 -18.70 3.34 -10.27
C GLY A 420 -18.19 4.25 -11.39
N LYS A 421 -17.93 5.54 -11.14
CA LYS A 421 -17.23 6.41 -12.10
C LYS A 421 -15.71 6.22 -12.04
N GLU A 422 -15.06 6.25 -13.21
CA GLU A 422 -13.62 6.01 -13.34
C GLU A 422 -12.77 7.11 -12.70
N ASP A 423 -13.22 8.37 -12.79
CA ASP A 423 -12.51 9.53 -12.20
C ASP A 423 -12.49 9.51 -10.66
N GLU A 424 -13.36 8.73 -10.01
CA GLU A 424 -13.53 8.67 -8.54
C GLU A 424 -12.86 7.41 -7.93
N GLN A 425 -12.06 6.64 -8.69
CA GLN A 425 -11.44 5.40 -8.17
C GLN A 425 -10.40 5.63 -7.08
N THR A 426 -9.67 6.75 -7.13
CA THR A 426 -8.68 7.10 -6.09
C THR A 426 -9.40 7.45 -4.79
N ASP A 427 -10.42 8.31 -4.87
CA ASP A 427 -11.26 8.70 -3.73
C ASP A 427 -11.94 7.49 -3.08
N GLU A 428 -12.46 6.56 -3.90
CA GLU A 428 -13.03 5.31 -3.42
C GLU A 428 -11.99 4.45 -2.68
N ALA A 429 -10.75 4.34 -3.20
CA ALA A 429 -9.69 3.57 -2.56
C ALA A 429 -9.29 4.17 -1.20
N GLU A 430 -9.17 5.50 -1.12
CA GLU A 430 -8.88 6.23 0.11
C GLU A 430 -10.01 6.06 1.13
N PHE A 431 -11.27 6.14 0.69
CA PHE A 431 -12.43 5.91 1.55
C PHE A 431 -12.47 4.46 2.07
N GLN A 432 -12.15 3.46 1.25
CA GLN A 432 -12.04 2.07 1.73
C GLN A 432 -10.89 1.89 2.73
N GLU A 433 -9.79 2.63 2.60
CA GLU A 433 -8.73 2.64 3.61
C GLU A 433 -9.22 3.27 4.92
N LEU A 434 -9.95 4.39 4.86
CA LEU A 434 -10.57 5.00 6.03
C LEU A 434 -11.54 4.03 6.72
N ARG A 435 -12.44 3.37 5.97
CA ARG A 435 -13.36 2.36 6.51
C ARG A 435 -12.62 1.24 7.25
N LYS A 436 -11.48 0.76 6.74
CA LYS A 436 -10.64 -0.23 7.44
C LYS A 436 -10.10 0.32 8.76
N ARG A 437 -9.63 1.56 8.79
CA ARG A 437 -9.15 2.22 10.03
C ARG A 437 -10.30 2.41 11.05
N LEU A 438 -11.47 2.85 10.60
CA LEU A 438 -12.68 2.98 11.42
C LEU A 438 -13.17 1.62 11.95
N GLN A 439 -13.08 0.56 11.15
CA GLN A 439 -13.44 -0.80 11.56
C GLN A 439 -12.56 -1.28 12.72
N VAL A 440 -11.27 -0.92 12.72
CA VAL A 440 -10.36 -1.20 13.85
C VAL A 440 -10.81 -0.47 15.11
N LEU A 441 -11.25 0.79 15.01
CA LEU A 441 -11.81 1.53 16.14
C LEU A 441 -13.08 0.88 16.69
N GLN A 442 -14.02 0.49 15.82
CA GLN A 442 -15.24 -0.20 16.22
C GLN A 442 -14.94 -1.53 16.93
N LYS A 443 -14.00 -2.34 16.39
CA LYS A 443 -13.51 -3.56 17.06
C LYS A 443 -12.85 -3.24 18.41
N GLY A 444 -12.17 -2.10 18.51
CA GLY A 444 -11.63 -1.55 19.75
C GLY A 444 -12.72 -1.31 20.80
N VAL A 445 -13.81 -0.62 20.43
CA VAL A 445 -14.97 -0.39 21.30
C VAL A 445 -15.61 -1.72 21.72
N ALA A 446 -15.82 -2.65 20.77
CA ALA A 446 -16.43 -3.95 21.04
C ALA A 446 -15.59 -4.82 22.01
N ALA A 447 -14.26 -4.68 21.99
CA ALA A 447 -13.39 -5.35 22.95
C ALA A 447 -13.51 -4.76 24.38
N VAL A 448 -13.94 -3.50 24.49
CA VAL A 448 -14.24 -2.83 25.77
C VAL A 448 -15.62 -3.27 26.27
N ASP A 449 -16.66 -3.03 25.48
CA ASP A 449 -18.07 -3.36 25.75
C ASP A 449 -18.74 -3.98 24.50
N GLU A 450 -18.88 -5.31 24.54
CA GLU A 450 -19.48 -6.10 23.47
C GLU A 450 -20.99 -5.88 23.36
N SER A 451 -21.69 -5.82 24.51
CA SER A 451 -23.15 -5.64 24.56
C SER A 451 -23.59 -4.33 23.92
N LEU A 452 -22.87 -3.24 24.21
CA LEU A 452 -23.15 -1.92 23.64
C LEU A 452 -23.04 -1.93 22.11
N CYS A 453 -22.01 -2.57 21.57
CA CYS A 453 -21.81 -2.67 20.12
C CYS A 453 -22.93 -3.48 19.45
N ILE A 454 -23.33 -4.60 20.06
CA ILE A 454 -24.44 -5.42 19.55
C ILE A 454 -25.74 -4.60 19.50
N GLU A 455 -26.07 -3.87 20.56
CA GLU A 455 -27.30 -3.08 20.64
C GLU A 455 -27.33 -1.93 19.61
N ILE A 456 -26.24 -1.19 19.48
CA ILE A 456 -26.16 -0.07 18.54
C ILE A 456 -26.22 -0.57 17.09
N VAL A 457 -25.49 -1.63 16.74
CA VAL A 457 -25.53 -2.21 15.39
C VAL A 457 -26.90 -2.81 15.06
N ASP A 458 -27.53 -3.54 15.98
CA ASP A 458 -28.91 -4.07 15.80
C ASP A 458 -29.91 -2.92 15.60
N THR A 459 -29.74 -1.81 16.31
CA THR A 459 -30.58 -0.62 16.17
C THR A 459 -30.38 0.05 14.80
N VAL A 460 -29.13 0.30 14.38
CA VAL A 460 -28.83 0.95 13.10
C VAL A 460 -29.30 0.10 11.93
N VAL A 461 -28.90 -1.17 11.88
CA VAL A 461 -29.25 -2.09 10.78
C VAL A 461 -30.74 -2.42 10.80
N GLY A 462 -31.29 -2.71 11.99
CA GLY A 462 -32.69 -3.04 12.17
C GLY A 462 -33.64 -1.92 11.78
N ASN A 463 -33.34 -0.67 12.17
CA ASN A 463 -34.13 0.49 11.78
C ASN A 463 -34.06 0.73 10.26
N THR A 464 -32.88 0.61 9.66
CA THR A 464 -32.68 0.79 8.21
C THR A 464 -33.53 -0.19 7.40
N PHE A 465 -33.52 -1.48 7.76
CA PHE A 465 -34.33 -2.50 7.06
C PHE A 465 -35.84 -2.32 7.29
N GLN A 466 -36.25 -1.85 8.48
CA GLN A 466 -37.65 -1.51 8.72
C GLN A 466 -38.10 -0.31 7.89
N MET A 467 -37.28 0.74 7.79
CA MET A 467 -37.55 1.90 6.94
C MET A 467 -37.67 1.50 5.48
N LEU A 468 -36.77 0.65 4.97
CA LEU A 468 -36.84 0.15 3.60
C LEU A 468 -38.18 -0.55 3.31
N LYS A 469 -38.64 -1.39 4.24
CA LYS A 469 -39.93 -2.10 4.12
C LYS A 469 -41.13 -1.16 4.14
N GLN A 470 -41.05 -0.05 4.88
CA GLN A 470 -42.13 0.94 4.98
C GLN A 470 -42.16 1.90 3.78
N GLN A 471 -41.00 2.23 3.22
CA GLN A 471 -40.83 3.25 2.19
C GLN A 471 -40.77 2.69 0.75
N ASN A 472 -41.01 1.39 0.56
CA ASN A 472 -41.03 0.71 -0.75
C ASN A 472 -39.83 1.06 -1.67
N GLY A 473 -38.63 1.16 -1.11
CA GLY A 473 -37.40 1.39 -1.87
C GLY A 473 -37.06 2.86 -2.17
N GLN A 474 -37.77 3.85 -1.61
CA GLN A 474 -37.39 5.27 -1.68
C GLN A 474 -36.41 5.67 -0.56
N MET A 475 -35.30 4.93 -0.42
CA MET A 475 -34.26 5.19 0.57
C MET A 475 -32.97 5.62 -0.12
N ASP A 476 -32.16 6.44 0.55
CA ASP A 476 -30.81 6.72 0.07
C ASP A 476 -30.00 5.42 0.09
N TRP A 477 -29.36 5.11 -1.04
CA TRP A 477 -28.54 3.92 -1.18
C TRP A 477 -27.37 3.93 -0.19
N ARG A 478 -26.90 5.11 0.24
CA ARG A 478 -25.78 5.28 1.18
C ARG A 478 -26.10 4.79 2.58
N ASP A 479 -27.34 4.98 3.03
CA ASP A 479 -27.82 4.49 4.33
C ASP A 479 -27.94 2.96 4.31
N LEU A 480 -28.43 2.42 3.18
CA LEU A 480 -28.53 0.98 2.99
C LEU A 480 -27.15 0.32 2.86
N ASP A 481 -26.22 0.96 2.17
CA ASP A 481 -24.81 0.54 2.08
C ASP A 481 -24.16 0.50 3.46
N LEU A 482 -24.32 1.55 4.26
CA LEU A 482 -23.82 1.58 5.63
C LEU A 482 -24.39 0.41 6.45
N ALA A 483 -25.69 0.16 6.40
CA ALA A 483 -26.30 -0.95 7.15
C ALA A 483 -25.77 -2.33 6.70
N LEU A 484 -25.58 -2.54 5.39
CA LEU A 484 -24.99 -3.78 4.87
C LEU A 484 -23.51 -3.92 5.25
N HIS A 485 -22.75 -2.81 5.22
CA HIS A 485 -21.37 -2.77 5.65
C HIS A 485 -21.22 -3.10 7.14
N GLU A 486 -22.02 -2.46 8.00
CA GLU A 486 -22.07 -2.75 9.44
C GLU A 486 -22.43 -4.20 9.72
N MET A 487 -23.38 -4.77 8.98
CA MET A 487 -23.71 -6.19 9.11
C MET A 487 -22.56 -7.12 8.68
N ASN A 488 -21.77 -6.71 7.67
CA ASN A 488 -20.57 -7.43 7.26
C ASN A 488 -19.48 -7.40 8.36
N ILE A 489 -19.29 -6.25 9.00
CA ILE A 489 -18.36 -6.11 10.14
C ILE A 489 -18.86 -6.92 11.34
N PHE A 490 -20.15 -6.83 11.64
CA PHE A 490 -20.78 -7.52 12.76
C PHE A 490 -20.63 -9.04 12.68
N GLY A 491 -20.69 -9.61 11.48
CA GLY A 491 -20.45 -11.04 11.34
C GLY A 491 -19.00 -11.48 11.49
N GLU A 492 -18.00 -10.62 11.28
CA GLU A 492 -16.63 -10.97 11.69
C GLU A 492 -16.56 -11.14 13.20
N PHE A 493 -17.25 -10.26 13.92
CA PHE A 493 -17.31 -10.28 15.37
C PHE A 493 -18.07 -11.51 15.89
N ALA A 494 -19.24 -11.80 15.31
CA ALA A 494 -20.06 -12.96 15.68
C ALA A 494 -19.40 -14.32 15.35
N LEU A 495 -18.50 -14.36 14.36
CA LEU A 495 -17.80 -15.57 13.89
C LEU A 495 -16.43 -15.80 14.52
N ASN A 496 -15.99 -14.97 15.48
CA ASN A 496 -14.64 -15.04 16.09
C ASN A 496 -14.26 -16.47 16.55
N ASN A 497 -13.56 -17.20 15.65
CA ASN A 497 -13.11 -18.59 15.78
C ASN A 497 -14.21 -19.68 15.88
N CYS A 498 -15.50 -19.33 15.68
CA CYS A 498 -16.63 -20.26 15.76
C CYS A 498 -17.51 -20.15 14.51
N SER A 499 -18.09 -21.26 14.06
CA SER A 499 -19.14 -21.25 13.03
C SER A 499 -20.40 -20.53 13.55
N LEU A 500 -21.23 -20.00 12.62
CA LEU A 500 -22.52 -19.37 12.96
C LEU A 500 -23.37 -20.27 13.86
N TYR A 501 -23.31 -21.58 13.62
CA TYR A 501 -24.01 -22.60 14.38
C TYR A 501 -23.03 -23.61 14.97
N ILE A 502 -23.31 -24.02 16.21
CA ILE A 502 -22.69 -25.17 16.87
C ILE A 502 -23.83 -26.11 17.28
N LYS A 503 -23.85 -27.35 16.78
CA LYS A 503 -24.93 -28.32 17.01
C LYS A 503 -26.33 -27.75 16.70
N ASN A 504 -26.48 -27.07 15.57
CA ASN A 504 -27.72 -26.42 15.10
C ASN A 504 -28.29 -25.32 16.02
N GLN A 505 -27.50 -24.79 16.94
CA GLN A 505 -27.85 -23.61 17.74
C GLN A 505 -26.87 -22.47 17.45
N PRO A 506 -27.31 -21.20 17.51
CA PRO A 506 -26.42 -20.05 17.38
C PRO A 506 -25.28 -20.12 18.40
N SER A 507 -24.05 -19.82 17.98
CA SER A 507 -22.85 -19.99 18.81
C SER A 507 -22.69 -18.95 19.92
N SER A 508 -23.31 -17.77 19.77
CA SER A 508 -23.25 -16.65 20.72
C SER A 508 -24.50 -15.77 20.60
N VAL A 509 -24.68 -14.85 21.56
CA VAL A 509 -25.75 -13.82 21.50
C VAL A 509 -25.60 -12.97 20.23
N ALA A 510 -24.36 -12.65 19.84
CA ALA A 510 -24.09 -11.94 18.59
C ALA A 510 -24.49 -12.76 17.36
N ALA A 511 -24.21 -14.07 17.35
CA ALA A 511 -24.62 -14.96 16.26
C ALA A 511 -26.14 -15.09 16.16
N GLU A 512 -26.85 -15.17 17.29
CA GLU A 512 -28.31 -15.19 17.31
C GLU A 512 -28.89 -13.89 16.71
N ARG A 513 -28.34 -12.74 17.09
CA ARG A 513 -28.73 -11.44 16.52
C ARG A 513 -28.43 -11.35 15.03
N LEU A 514 -27.27 -11.85 14.59
CA LEU A 514 -26.91 -11.88 13.18
C LEU A 514 -27.88 -12.75 12.36
N VAL A 515 -28.29 -13.92 12.86
CA VAL A 515 -29.28 -14.78 12.20
C VAL A 515 -30.60 -14.02 12.00
N VAL A 516 -31.06 -13.28 13.02
CA VAL A 516 -32.27 -12.45 12.93
C VAL A 516 -32.10 -11.32 11.90
N LEU A 517 -30.94 -10.66 11.87
CA LEU A 517 -30.63 -9.60 10.90
C LEU A 517 -30.58 -10.13 9.47
N ILE A 518 -30.01 -11.31 9.23
CA ILE A 518 -29.99 -11.94 7.90
C ILE A 518 -31.42 -12.26 7.43
N SER A 519 -32.28 -12.82 8.31
CA SER A 519 -33.68 -13.04 7.96
C SER A 519 -34.40 -11.72 7.62
N LYS A 520 -34.22 -10.67 8.43
CA LYS A 520 -34.76 -9.33 8.14
C LYS A 520 -34.23 -8.75 6.81
N MET A 521 -32.97 -8.97 6.49
CA MET A 521 -32.37 -8.52 5.23
C MET A 521 -33.10 -9.15 4.04
N ILE A 522 -33.32 -10.47 4.06
CA ILE A 522 -34.01 -11.18 2.97
C ILE A 522 -35.47 -10.75 2.89
N ASP A 523 -36.17 -10.68 4.03
CA ASP A 523 -37.59 -10.30 4.12
C ASP A 523 -37.87 -8.84 3.75
N SER A 524 -36.88 -7.95 3.87
CA SER A 524 -37.02 -6.54 3.51
C SER A 524 -36.98 -6.27 2.01
N GLY A 525 -36.64 -7.28 1.19
CA GLY A 525 -36.64 -7.17 -0.27
C GLY A 525 -35.46 -6.35 -0.83
N ILE A 526 -34.34 -6.26 -0.12
CA ILE A 526 -33.12 -5.52 -0.53
C ILE A 526 -32.63 -5.90 -1.93
N ALA A 527 -32.82 -7.16 -2.33
CA ALA A 527 -32.46 -7.65 -3.66
C ALA A 527 -33.14 -6.88 -4.81
N SER A 528 -34.33 -6.31 -4.57
CA SER A 528 -35.07 -5.53 -5.56
C SER A 528 -34.58 -4.08 -5.72
N PHE A 529 -33.69 -3.62 -4.84
CA PHE A 529 -33.18 -2.26 -4.87
C PHE A 529 -32.34 -2.01 -6.13
N SER A 530 -32.53 -0.85 -6.78
CA SER A 530 -31.98 -0.59 -8.11
C SER A 530 -30.45 -0.43 -8.12
N HIS A 531 -29.87 0.09 -7.03
CA HIS A 531 -28.47 0.50 -6.99
C HIS A 531 -27.48 -0.67 -7.07
N PRO A 532 -26.51 -0.64 -8.02
CA PRO A 532 -25.51 -1.69 -8.23
C PRO A 532 -24.72 -2.13 -6.98
N ALA A 533 -24.26 -1.18 -6.16
CA ALA A 533 -23.43 -1.46 -4.99
C ALA A 533 -24.16 -2.35 -3.96
N ILE A 534 -25.45 -2.07 -3.76
CA ILE A 534 -26.30 -2.78 -2.81
C ILE A 534 -26.50 -4.24 -3.23
N LYS A 535 -26.70 -4.49 -4.54
CA LYS A 535 -26.83 -5.85 -5.07
C LYS A 535 -25.55 -6.65 -4.85
N LEU A 536 -24.39 -6.03 -5.08
CA LEU A 536 -23.09 -6.68 -4.83
C LEU A 536 -22.90 -7.02 -3.35
N GLN A 537 -23.13 -6.06 -2.45
CA GLN A 537 -23.00 -6.29 -1.02
C GLN A 537 -23.97 -7.35 -0.51
N TYR A 538 -25.22 -7.34 -0.99
CA TYR A 538 -26.20 -8.38 -0.70
C TYR A 538 -25.67 -9.77 -1.08
N MET A 539 -25.13 -9.92 -2.30
CA MET A 539 -24.55 -11.21 -2.74
C MET A 539 -23.33 -11.63 -1.91
N GLU A 540 -22.43 -10.70 -1.56
CA GLU A 540 -21.27 -10.96 -0.69
C GLU A 540 -21.70 -11.48 0.68
N ILE A 541 -22.71 -10.85 1.28
CA ILE A 541 -23.28 -11.23 2.57
C ILE A 541 -23.90 -12.63 2.50
N CYS A 542 -24.68 -12.93 1.45
CA CYS A 542 -25.26 -14.26 1.25
C CYS A 542 -24.19 -15.35 1.11
N VAL A 543 -23.10 -15.08 0.38
CA VAL A 543 -21.96 -16.01 0.24
C VAL A 543 -21.18 -16.15 1.55
N ARG A 544 -20.96 -15.05 2.27
CA ARG A 544 -20.24 -15.06 3.56
C ARG A 544 -20.96 -15.91 4.61
N TYR A 545 -22.29 -15.81 4.64
CA TYR A 545 -23.12 -16.51 5.61
C TYR A 545 -23.81 -17.77 5.04
N CYS A 546 -23.16 -18.48 4.10
CA CYS A 546 -23.67 -19.76 3.58
C CYS A 546 -24.19 -20.76 4.64
N PRO A 547 -23.55 -20.93 5.83
CA PRO A 547 -24.05 -21.83 6.87
C PRO A 547 -25.46 -21.50 7.39
N PHE A 548 -25.94 -20.27 7.23
CA PHE A 548 -27.34 -19.90 7.51
C PHE A 548 -28.32 -20.66 6.60
N PHE A 549 -28.02 -20.77 5.32
CA PHE A 549 -28.88 -21.41 4.33
C PHE A 549 -28.92 -22.93 4.48
N GLU A 550 -27.86 -23.55 5.00
CA GLU A 550 -27.84 -24.98 5.33
C GLU A 550 -28.87 -25.33 6.42
N ASN A 551 -29.09 -24.43 7.37
CA ASN A 551 -30.08 -24.61 8.44
C ASN A 551 -31.47 -24.09 8.07
N GLN A 552 -31.57 -23.02 7.28
CA GLN A 552 -32.82 -22.42 6.83
C GLN A 552 -33.00 -22.58 5.31
N THR A 553 -33.21 -23.82 4.88
CA THR A 553 -33.29 -24.20 3.46
C THR A 553 -34.44 -23.54 2.69
N ALA A 554 -35.46 -23.01 3.40
CA ALA A 554 -36.59 -22.31 2.81
C ALA A 554 -36.20 -21.05 2.03
N TYR A 555 -35.10 -20.38 2.39
CA TYR A 555 -34.63 -19.18 1.70
C TYR A 555 -33.79 -19.47 0.44
N ILE A 556 -33.33 -20.72 0.25
CA ILE A 556 -32.45 -21.08 -0.87
C ILE A 556 -33.08 -20.77 -2.24
N PRO A 557 -34.34 -21.18 -2.55
CA PRO A 557 -34.92 -20.93 -3.86
C PRO A 557 -35.05 -19.43 -4.18
N LEU A 558 -35.45 -18.63 -3.19
CA LEU A 558 -35.61 -17.18 -3.34
C LEU A 558 -34.28 -16.49 -3.65
N VAL A 559 -33.23 -16.80 -2.87
CA VAL A 559 -31.91 -16.19 -3.07
C VAL A 559 -31.29 -16.66 -4.38
N LEU A 560 -31.48 -17.93 -4.76
CA LEU A 560 -30.98 -18.45 -6.03
C LEU A 560 -31.61 -17.74 -7.23
N GLU A 561 -32.92 -17.49 -7.19
CA GLU A 561 -33.63 -16.72 -8.23
C GLU A 561 -33.06 -15.29 -8.35
N GLN A 562 -32.80 -14.62 -7.22
CA GLN A 562 -32.19 -13.29 -7.21
C GLN A 562 -30.76 -13.29 -7.77
N PHE A 563 -29.95 -14.30 -7.42
CA PHE A 563 -28.61 -14.45 -7.97
C PHE A 563 -28.65 -14.64 -9.50
N VAL A 564 -29.58 -15.45 -10.02
CA VAL A 564 -29.78 -15.61 -11.47
C VAL A 564 -30.11 -14.27 -12.12
N GLN A 565 -30.96 -13.44 -11.51
CA GLN A 565 -31.25 -12.09 -12.02
C GLN A 565 -29.99 -11.19 -12.05
N PHE A 566 -29.16 -11.22 -11.00
CA PHE A 566 -27.95 -10.38 -10.92
C PHE A 566 -26.84 -10.81 -11.87
N VAL A 567 -26.76 -12.11 -12.17
CA VAL A 567 -25.85 -12.67 -13.17
C VAL A 567 -26.12 -12.11 -14.58
N HIS A 568 -27.33 -11.58 -14.84
CA HIS A 568 -27.74 -10.91 -16.08
C HIS A 568 -27.69 -9.37 -15.99
N HIS A 569 -27.09 -8.79 -14.95
CA HIS A 569 -27.09 -7.34 -14.77
C HIS A 569 -26.41 -6.63 -15.95
N SER A 570 -26.95 -5.48 -16.36
CA SER A 570 -26.42 -4.65 -17.45
C SER A 570 -25.04 -4.05 -17.16
N HIS A 571 -24.62 -3.96 -15.89
CA HIS A 571 -23.40 -3.27 -15.49
C HIS A 571 -22.25 -4.27 -15.41
N ILE A 572 -21.17 -4.04 -16.16
CA ILE A 572 -20.05 -4.98 -16.31
C ILE A 572 -19.43 -5.39 -14.96
N ARG A 573 -19.19 -4.44 -14.05
CA ARG A 573 -18.63 -4.71 -12.71
C ARG A 573 -19.55 -5.58 -11.84
N VAL A 574 -20.88 -5.35 -11.92
CA VAL A 574 -21.85 -6.17 -11.18
C VAL A 574 -21.85 -7.57 -11.77
N ARG A 575 -22.03 -7.67 -13.08
CA ARG A 575 -22.12 -8.93 -13.80
C ARG A 575 -20.92 -9.84 -13.56
N THR A 576 -19.71 -9.34 -13.75
CA THR A 576 -18.45 -10.11 -13.57
C THR A 576 -18.28 -10.60 -12.13
N ARG A 577 -18.53 -9.73 -11.14
CA ARG A 577 -18.46 -10.12 -9.72
C ARG A 577 -19.59 -11.08 -9.32
N SER A 578 -20.79 -10.90 -9.87
CA SER A 578 -21.94 -11.78 -9.65
C SER A 578 -21.67 -13.20 -10.13
N TRP A 579 -20.97 -13.40 -11.26
CA TRP A 579 -20.57 -14.74 -11.73
C TRP A 579 -19.68 -15.48 -10.73
N TYR A 580 -18.73 -14.77 -10.12
CA TYR A 580 -17.87 -15.33 -9.08
C TYR A 580 -18.64 -15.64 -7.78
N LEU A 581 -19.47 -14.72 -7.32
CA LEU A 581 -20.27 -14.91 -6.10
C LEU A 581 -21.30 -16.03 -6.27
N PHE A 582 -21.91 -16.14 -7.45
CA PHE A 582 -22.77 -17.26 -7.81
C PHE A 582 -22.02 -18.59 -7.73
N SER A 583 -20.82 -18.68 -8.30
CA SER A 583 -20.00 -19.90 -8.21
C SER A 583 -19.69 -20.30 -6.78
N ARG A 584 -19.33 -19.34 -5.93
CA ARG A 584 -19.11 -19.61 -4.50
C ARG A 584 -20.38 -20.08 -3.80
N PHE A 585 -21.50 -19.39 -4.01
CA PHE A 585 -22.78 -19.74 -3.39
C PHE A 585 -23.19 -21.18 -3.77
N VAL A 586 -23.20 -21.49 -5.07
CA VAL A 586 -23.54 -22.81 -5.61
C VAL A 586 -22.66 -23.92 -5.03
N LYS A 587 -21.36 -23.68 -4.89
CA LYS A 587 -20.43 -24.66 -4.29
C LYS A 587 -20.81 -25.03 -2.85
N HIS A 588 -21.32 -24.07 -2.07
CA HIS A 588 -21.76 -24.28 -0.69
C HIS A 588 -23.13 -24.98 -0.60
N ILE A 589 -24.14 -24.52 -1.34
CA ILE A 589 -25.52 -25.04 -1.23
C ILE A 589 -25.82 -26.26 -2.11
N ARG A 590 -24.80 -26.85 -2.75
CA ARG A 590 -24.95 -27.94 -3.75
C ARG A 590 -25.81 -29.13 -3.34
N ALA A 591 -25.85 -29.47 -2.05
CA ALA A 591 -26.62 -30.60 -1.51
C ALA A 591 -28.14 -30.39 -1.62
N HIS A 592 -28.58 -29.16 -1.89
CA HIS A 592 -29.98 -28.77 -1.96
C HIS A 592 -30.39 -28.23 -3.34
N ILE A 593 -29.48 -28.21 -4.33
CA ILE A 593 -29.70 -27.61 -5.66
C ILE A 593 -30.17 -28.63 -6.71
N GLY A 594 -30.09 -29.94 -6.47
CA GLY A 594 -30.25 -30.95 -7.53
C GLY A 594 -31.55 -30.81 -8.33
N ASN A 595 -32.67 -30.61 -7.66
CA ASN A 595 -34.00 -30.44 -8.28
C ASN A 595 -34.17 -29.12 -9.08
N MET A 596 -33.29 -28.13 -8.89
CA MET A 596 -33.34 -26.82 -9.55
C MET A 596 -32.29 -26.67 -10.66
N THR A 597 -31.40 -27.66 -10.81
CA THR A 597 -30.23 -27.57 -11.71
C THR A 597 -30.62 -27.33 -13.16
N GLU A 598 -31.65 -28.01 -13.67
CA GLU A 598 -32.12 -27.87 -15.06
C GLU A 598 -32.54 -26.42 -15.36
N LYS A 599 -33.43 -25.85 -14.51
CA LYS A 599 -33.94 -24.48 -14.67
C LYS A 599 -32.83 -23.42 -14.58
N VAL A 600 -31.84 -23.64 -13.72
CA VAL A 600 -30.70 -22.72 -13.55
C VAL A 600 -29.77 -22.77 -14.77
N ILE A 601 -29.51 -23.97 -15.33
CA ILE A 601 -28.72 -24.12 -16.56
C ILE A 601 -29.43 -23.45 -17.73
N GLU A 602 -30.74 -23.65 -17.89
CA GLU A 602 -31.54 -22.97 -18.93
C GLU A 602 -31.48 -21.46 -18.81
N SER A 603 -31.55 -20.94 -17.58
CA SER A 603 -31.58 -19.51 -17.30
C SER A 603 -30.25 -18.79 -17.49
N ILE A 604 -29.11 -19.51 -17.51
CA ILE A 604 -27.76 -18.94 -17.67
C ILE A 604 -27.18 -19.26 -19.06
N SER A 605 -27.89 -20.05 -19.88
CA SER A 605 -27.38 -20.57 -21.15
C SER A 605 -27.00 -19.48 -22.16
N ASP A 606 -27.66 -18.33 -22.14
CA ASP A 606 -27.37 -17.16 -22.97
C ASP A 606 -26.01 -16.52 -22.64
N LEU A 607 -25.60 -16.58 -21.37
CA LEU A 607 -24.33 -16.05 -20.88
C LEU A 607 -23.13 -16.99 -21.15
N LEU A 608 -23.35 -18.19 -21.67
CA LEU A 608 -22.29 -19.16 -22.00
C LEU A 608 -21.65 -18.93 -23.37
N GLN A 609 -22.16 -17.98 -24.17
CA GLN A 609 -21.54 -17.66 -25.45
C GLN A 609 -20.18 -16.99 -25.23
N ILE A 610 -19.13 -17.59 -25.76
CA ILE A 610 -17.75 -17.07 -25.67
C ILE A 610 -17.50 -16.17 -26.87
N ARG A 611 -17.09 -14.92 -26.64
CA ARG A 611 -16.69 -13.99 -27.69
C ARG A 611 -15.29 -13.44 -27.39
N ALA A 612 -14.30 -13.93 -28.11
CA ALA A 612 -12.95 -13.39 -28.08
C ALA A 612 -12.87 -12.12 -28.94
N GLU A 613 -12.57 -11.00 -28.29
CA GLU A 613 -12.28 -9.71 -28.91
C GLU A 613 -10.81 -9.39 -28.68
N LEU A 614 -10.12 -8.85 -29.69
CA LEU A 614 -8.72 -8.46 -29.56
C LEU A 614 -8.63 -7.09 -28.85
N PRO A 615 -7.63 -6.89 -27.97
CA PRO A 615 -7.37 -5.59 -27.37
C PRO A 615 -7.20 -4.52 -28.46
N ASN A 616 -7.91 -3.39 -28.32
CA ASN A 616 -7.88 -2.33 -29.32
C ASN A 616 -6.57 -1.55 -29.20
N ARG A 617 -5.58 -1.88 -30.04
CA ARG A 617 -4.25 -1.25 -30.11
C ARG A 617 -4.25 0.27 -30.39
N ASN A 618 -5.41 0.87 -30.68
CA ASN A 618 -5.53 2.30 -31.00
C ASN A 618 -5.88 3.20 -29.80
N ALA A 619 -6.01 2.65 -28.59
CA ALA A 619 -6.05 3.46 -27.37
C ALA A 619 -4.60 3.85 -27.03
N THR A 620 -4.30 5.12 -27.27
CA THR A 620 -2.99 5.78 -27.16
C THR A 620 -2.23 5.48 -25.86
N ASP A 621 -0.90 5.49 -25.98
CA ASP A 621 0.18 5.29 -24.98
C ASP A 621 0.13 6.15 -23.68
N ASP A 622 -1.00 6.76 -23.33
CA ASP A 622 -1.19 7.60 -22.13
C ASP A 622 -2.14 6.99 -21.08
N ILE A 623 -2.64 5.77 -21.30
CA ILE A 623 -3.36 4.99 -20.29
C ILE A 623 -2.39 3.92 -19.81
N SER A 624 -2.11 3.88 -18.51
CA SER A 624 -1.22 2.86 -17.93
C SER A 624 -1.62 1.47 -18.43
N SER A 625 -0.62 0.66 -18.78
CA SER A 625 -0.76 -0.69 -19.32
C SER A 625 -1.44 -1.71 -18.37
N GLU A 626 -2.07 -1.26 -17.29
CA GLU A 626 -2.72 -2.12 -16.29
C GLU A 626 -4.23 -2.29 -16.52
N GLU A 627 -4.91 -1.45 -17.30
CA GLU A 627 -6.40 -1.49 -17.31
C GLU A 627 -7.05 -1.91 -18.64
N SER A 628 -6.47 -1.58 -19.80
CA SER A 628 -7.08 -1.91 -21.09
C SER A 628 -6.95 -3.40 -21.46
N ASP A 629 -5.77 -3.99 -21.27
CA ASP A 629 -5.53 -5.43 -21.44
C ASP A 629 -6.23 -6.29 -20.37
N VAL A 630 -6.59 -5.70 -19.22
CA VAL A 630 -7.30 -6.40 -18.15
C VAL A 630 -8.80 -6.47 -18.39
N SER A 631 -9.42 -5.53 -19.13
CA SER A 631 -10.90 -5.46 -19.20
C SER A 631 -11.60 -6.64 -19.90
N HIS A 632 -11.11 -7.07 -21.07
CA HIS A 632 -11.73 -8.15 -21.85
C HIS A 632 -11.35 -9.54 -21.32
N ASP A 633 -10.08 -9.74 -20.98
CA ASP A 633 -9.59 -10.97 -20.36
C ASP A 633 -10.16 -11.15 -18.94
N ALA A 634 -10.35 -10.09 -18.14
CA ALA A 634 -11.00 -10.20 -16.83
C ALA A 634 -12.48 -10.57 -16.94
N ASN A 635 -13.18 -10.09 -17.97
CA ASN A 635 -14.56 -10.50 -18.21
C ASN A 635 -14.62 -11.99 -18.56
N PHE A 636 -13.78 -12.46 -19.49
CA PHE A 636 -13.69 -13.88 -19.82
C PHE A 636 -13.27 -14.74 -18.61
N ASN A 637 -12.23 -14.33 -17.87
CA ASN A 637 -11.80 -15.01 -16.65
C ASN A 637 -12.92 -15.08 -15.59
N SER A 638 -13.78 -14.06 -15.53
CA SER A 638 -14.96 -14.08 -14.67
C SER A 638 -16.03 -15.05 -15.19
N GLN A 639 -16.23 -15.12 -16.52
CA GLN A 639 -17.15 -16.04 -17.19
C GLN A 639 -16.80 -17.51 -16.92
N LEU A 640 -15.51 -17.84 -16.78
CA LEU A 640 -15.04 -19.18 -16.39
C LEU A 640 -15.66 -19.69 -15.09
N ASN A 641 -16.02 -18.79 -14.16
CA ASN A 641 -16.72 -19.17 -12.93
C ASN A 641 -18.12 -19.76 -13.21
N LEU A 642 -18.79 -19.34 -14.29
CA LEU A 642 -20.09 -19.90 -14.70
C LEU A 642 -19.93 -21.34 -15.17
N PHE A 643 -18.94 -21.63 -16.02
CA PHE A 643 -18.62 -22.98 -16.46
C PHE A 643 -18.27 -23.89 -15.27
N GLU A 644 -17.49 -23.39 -14.31
CA GLU A 644 -17.19 -24.12 -13.09
C GLU A 644 -18.45 -24.37 -12.24
N SER A 645 -19.36 -23.40 -12.16
CA SER A 645 -20.62 -23.51 -11.41
C SER A 645 -21.50 -24.60 -12.00
N ILE A 646 -21.61 -24.67 -13.33
CA ILE A 646 -22.40 -25.70 -14.00
C ILE A 646 -21.76 -27.07 -13.83
N GLY A 647 -20.43 -27.17 -13.88
CA GLY A 647 -19.72 -28.40 -13.54
C GLY A 647 -20.03 -28.88 -12.12
N CYS A 648 -20.04 -27.94 -11.16
CA CYS A 648 -20.37 -28.22 -9.76
C CYS A 648 -21.83 -28.68 -9.59
N MET A 649 -22.80 -28.00 -10.20
CA MET A 649 -24.22 -28.38 -10.12
C MET A 649 -24.47 -29.75 -10.76
N SER A 650 -23.87 -30.00 -11.93
CA SER A 650 -23.99 -31.26 -12.66
C SER A 650 -23.36 -32.44 -11.93
N SER A 651 -22.45 -32.20 -10.98
CA SER A 651 -21.83 -33.25 -10.16
C SER A 651 -22.71 -33.73 -9.00
N SER A 652 -23.85 -33.07 -8.73
CA SER A 652 -24.70 -33.37 -7.57
C SER A 652 -25.20 -34.82 -7.54
N THR A 653 -25.28 -35.39 -6.34
CA THR A 653 -25.71 -36.79 -6.11
C THR A 653 -27.19 -37.02 -6.38
N GLU A 654 -28.00 -35.97 -6.36
CA GLU A 654 -29.46 -36.04 -6.59
C GLU A 654 -29.81 -36.26 -8.08
N ILE A 655 -28.86 -36.01 -9.00
CA ILE A 655 -29.07 -36.11 -10.44
C ILE A 655 -28.74 -37.53 -10.93
N SER A 656 -29.58 -38.10 -11.78
CA SER A 656 -29.32 -39.39 -12.43
C SER A 656 -28.11 -39.33 -13.37
N ASP A 657 -27.37 -40.44 -13.51
CA ASP A 657 -26.17 -40.46 -14.35
C ASP A 657 -26.46 -40.18 -15.84
N GLU A 658 -27.68 -40.47 -16.31
CA GLU A 658 -28.12 -40.13 -17.66
C GLU A 658 -28.31 -38.62 -17.85
N ASN A 659 -28.91 -37.94 -16.86
CA ASN A 659 -29.10 -36.49 -16.89
C ASN A 659 -27.76 -35.76 -16.74
N LYS A 660 -26.81 -36.30 -15.96
CA LYS A 660 -25.44 -35.75 -15.88
C LYS A 660 -24.76 -35.74 -17.24
N VAL A 661 -24.84 -36.84 -17.98
CA VAL A 661 -24.28 -36.94 -19.33
C VAL A 661 -25.01 -36.00 -20.29
N LEU A 662 -26.33 -35.87 -20.18
CA LEU A 662 -27.11 -34.94 -21.00
C LEU A 662 -26.67 -33.49 -20.79
N TYR A 663 -26.63 -33.01 -19.54
CA TYR A 663 -26.23 -31.63 -19.23
C TYR A 663 -24.80 -31.31 -19.71
N ILE A 664 -23.87 -32.25 -19.52
CA ILE A 664 -22.49 -32.12 -20.00
C ILE A 664 -22.45 -32.02 -21.53
N ARG A 665 -23.18 -32.90 -22.24
CA ARG A 665 -23.22 -32.89 -23.72
C ARG A 665 -23.82 -31.63 -24.29
N THR A 666 -24.87 -31.08 -23.65
CA THR A 666 -25.51 -29.84 -24.08
C THR A 666 -24.53 -28.67 -24.09
N ILE A 667 -23.54 -28.66 -23.19
CA ILE A 667 -22.55 -27.58 -23.08
C ILE A 667 -21.31 -27.86 -23.93
N ILE A 668 -20.82 -29.10 -23.96
CA ILE A 668 -19.58 -29.46 -24.66
C ILE A 668 -19.75 -29.43 -26.19
N ASN A 669 -20.88 -29.89 -26.73
CA ASN A 669 -21.07 -30.00 -28.19
C ASN A 669 -21.01 -28.65 -28.94
N PRO A 670 -21.64 -27.56 -28.44
CA PRO A 670 -21.45 -26.22 -29.02
C PRO A 670 -19.99 -25.78 -29.01
N LEU A 671 -19.28 -25.97 -27.89
CA LEU A 671 -17.86 -25.60 -27.73
C LEU A 671 -16.95 -26.38 -28.69
N PHE A 672 -17.21 -27.67 -28.91
CA PHE A 672 -16.49 -28.45 -29.92
C PHE A 672 -16.71 -27.93 -31.34
N SER A 673 -17.93 -27.48 -31.65
CA SER A 673 -18.26 -26.91 -32.95
C SER A 673 -17.54 -25.57 -33.18
N GLU A 674 -17.38 -24.76 -32.13
CA GLU A 674 -16.60 -23.51 -32.18
C GLU A 674 -15.11 -23.75 -32.43
N ILE A 675 -14.50 -24.74 -31.78
CA ILE A 675 -13.10 -25.12 -32.05
C ILE A 675 -12.97 -25.57 -33.50
N GLY A 676 -13.84 -26.48 -33.97
CA GLY A 676 -13.81 -27.00 -35.34
C GLY A 676 -13.93 -25.91 -36.40
N GLY A 677 -14.76 -24.89 -36.17
CA GLY A 677 -14.93 -23.77 -37.09
C GLY A 677 -13.74 -22.79 -37.16
N ASN A 678 -12.96 -22.67 -36.07
CA ASN A 678 -11.87 -21.69 -35.96
C ASN A 678 -10.48 -22.27 -36.25
N ILE A 679 -10.29 -23.59 -36.23
CA ILE A 679 -8.97 -24.24 -36.41
C ILE A 679 -8.29 -23.83 -37.73
N GLU A 680 -9.01 -23.83 -38.86
CA GLU A 680 -8.40 -23.51 -40.17
C GLU A 680 -7.99 -22.03 -40.27
N GLN A 681 -8.78 -21.12 -39.69
CA GLN A 681 -8.45 -19.70 -39.63
C GLN A 681 -7.28 -19.43 -38.67
N ALA A 682 -7.21 -20.17 -37.55
CA ALA A 682 -6.08 -20.10 -36.63
C ALA A 682 -4.77 -20.58 -37.27
N LYS A 683 -4.80 -21.64 -38.10
CA LYS A 683 -3.62 -22.08 -38.88
C LYS A 683 -3.12 -21.01 -39.84
N SER A 684 -4.03 -20.19 -40.40
CA SER A 684 -3.67 -19.06 -41.26
C SER A 684 -3.05 -17.87 -40.50
N GLY A 685 -2.94 -17.98 -39.18
CA GLY A 685 -2.33 -16.96 -38.31
C GLY A 685 -3.31 -15.87 -37.85
N ASN A 686 -4.62 -16.10 -37.90
CA ASN A 686 -5.60 -15.14 -37.40
C ASN A 686 -5.58 -15.11 -35.85
N PRO A 687 -5.16 -14.00 -35.22
CA PRO A 687 -5.02 -13.91 -33.77
C PRO A 687 -6.38 -14.02 -33.04
N GLN A 688 -7.47 -13.56 -33.63
CA GLN A 688 -8.80 -13.67 -33.02
C GLN A 688 -9.28 -15.12 -32.94
N SER A 689 -9.04 -15.91 -33.99
CA SER A 689 -9.39 -17.34 -34.01
C SER A 689 -8.54 -18.13 -33.02
N ILE A 690 -7.26 -17.77 -32.84
CA ILE A 690 -6.38 -18.36 -31.83
C ILE A 690 -6.91 -18.05 -30.42
N LEU A 691 -7.29 -16.79 -30.15
CA LEU A 691 -7.84 -16.37 -28.86
C LEU A 691 -9.20 -17.03 -28.56
N GLN A 692 -10.07 -17.19 -29.57
CA GLN A 692 -11.32 -17.93 -29.41
C GLN A 692 -11.08 -19.38 -29.02
N ILE A 693 -10.15 -20.09 -29.69
CA ILE A 693 -9.79 -21.46 -29.34
C ILE A 693 -9.22 -21.51 -27.91
N HIS A 694 -8.36 -20.56 -27.54
CA HIS A 694 -7.83 -20.42 -26.18
C HIS A 694 -8.96 -20.31 -25.13
N HIS A 695 -9.93 -19.42 -25.34
CA HIS A 695 -11.07 -19.24 -24.44
C HIS A 695 -11.95 -20.50 -24.34
N VAL A 696 -12.26 -21.13 -25.47
CA VAL A 696 -13.07 -22.36 -25.47
C VAL A 696 -12.34 -23.50 -24.73
N MET A 697 -11.04 -23.67 -24.95
CA MET A 697 -10.22 -24.64 -24.21
C MET A 697 -10.31 -24.39 -22.70
N MET A 698 -10.12 -23.14 -22.26
CA MET A 698 -10.18 -22.74 -20.86
C MET A 698 -11.55 -23.04 -20.24
N ALA A 699 -12.65 -22.72 -20.93
CA ALA A 699 -14.00 -23.02 -20.47
C ALA A 699 -14.24 -24.53 -20.24
N LEU A 700 -13.77 -25.37 -21.17
CA LEU A 700 -13.83 -26.83 -21.04
C LEU A 700 -13.02 -27.33 -19.82
N GLY A 701 -11.85 -26.75 -19.59
CA GLY A 701 -11.03 -27.06 -18.41
C GLY A 701 -11.71 -26.70 -17.08
N TYR A 702 -12.37 -25.54 -17.00
CA TYR A 702 -13.09 -25.11 -15.80
C TYR A 702 -14.37 -25.90 -15.55
N LEU A 703 -15.09 -26.32 -16.59
CA LEU A 703 -16.22 -27.25 -16.48
C LEU A 703 -15.78 -28.58 -15.84
N ALA A 704 -14.65 -29.14 -16.29
CA ALA A 704 -14.08 -30.36 -15.71
C ALA A 704 -13.61 -30.17 -14.26
N HIS A 705 -13.04 -29.01 -13.95
CA HIS A 705 -12.63 -28.68 -12.58
C HIS A 705 -13.83 -28.65 -11.63
N GLY A 706 -14.91 -27.95 -12.01
CA GLY A 706 -16.13 -27.88 -11.22
C GLY A 706 -16.75 -29.25 -10.97
N PHE A 707 -16.66 -30.16 -11.94
CA PHE A 707 -17.18 -31.53 -11.81
C PHE A 707 -16.35 -32.40 -10.85
N SER A 708 -15.01 -32.25 -10.85
CA SER A 708 -14.10 -33.05 -10.02
C SER A 708 -13.86 -32.51 -8.62
N ALA A 709 -14.09 -31.21 -8.38
CA ALA A 709 -13.87 -30.55 -7.10
C ALA A 709 -14.65 -31.18 -5.92
N TRP A 710 -15.70 -31.97 -6.21
CA TRP A 710 -16.51 -32.65 -5.20
C TRP A 710 -15.93 -33.97 -4.69
N ILE A 711 -15.02 -34.64 -5.43
CA ILE A 711 -14.57 -35.97 -5.03
C ILE A 711 -13.70 -35.83 -3.77
N PRO A 712 -14.13 -36.33 -2.59
CA PRO A 712 -13.41 -36.08 -1.34
C PRO A 712 -12.00 -36.66 -1.44
N LYS A 713 -10.98 -35.81 -1.25
CA LYS A 713 -9.56 -36.23 -1.25
C LYS A 713 -9.24 -37.29 -0.18
N ASN A 714 -10.13 -37.51 0.79
CA ASN A 714 -9.91 -38.36 1.97
C ASN A 714 -10.65 -39.71 1.97
N ASN A 715 -11.45 -40.05 0.95
CA ASN A 715 -12.10 -41.36 0.90
C ASN A 715 -11.48 -42.25 -0.17
N THR A 716 -10.70 -43.22 0.28
CA THR A 716 -10.23 -44.42 -0.43
C THR A 716 -11.37 -45.37 -0.83
N THR A 717 -12.63 -44.96 -0.72
CA THR A 717 -13.80 -45.73 -1.15
C THR A 717 -14.27 -45.27 -2.53
N ASN A 718 -13.85 -45.99 -3.56
CA ASN A 718 -14.55 -46.33 -4.82
C ASN A 718 -15.79 -45.51 -5.26
N HIS A 719 -15.74 -44.17 -5.26
CA HIS A 719 -16.58 -43.38 -6.17
C HIS A 719 -15.79 -43.19 -7.47
N THR A 720 -15.65 -44.27 -8.24
CA THR A 720 -15.34 -44.17 -9.67
C THR A 720 -16.48 -43.41 -10.31
N LEU A 721 -16.18 -42.31 -11.01
CA LEU A 721 -17.15 -41.65 -11.85
C LEU A 721 -17.78 -42.66 -12.81
N PRO A 722 -19.06 -42.50 -13.18
CA PRO A 722 -19.67 -43.32 -14.22
C PRO A 722 -18.76 -43.31 -15.46
N LYS A 723 -18.48 -44.50 -16.03
CA LYS A 723 -17.60 -44.65 -17.21
C LYS A 723 -18.02 -43.73 -18.35
N LYS A 724 -19.33 -43.58 -18.56
CA LYS A 724 -19.92 -42.68 -19.56
C LYS A 724 -19.52 -41.21 -19.36
N VAL A 725 -19.41 -40.72 -18.12
CA VAL A 725 -18.97 -39.34 -17.85
C VAL A 725 -17.47 -39.20 -18.08
N THR A 726 -16.69 -40.20 -17.71
CA THR A 726 -15.23 -40.23 -17.93
C THR A 726 -14.90 -40.24 -19.43
N GLU A 727 -15.67 -40.98 -20.24
CA GLU A 727 -15.57 -40.98 -21.71
C GLU A 727 -15.84 -39.60 -22.31
N GLU A 728 -16.82 -38.85 -21.79
CA GLU A 728 -17.12 -37.49 -22.24
C GLU A 728 -15.97 -36.51 -22.01
N PHE A 729 -15.36 -36.54 -20.82
CA PHE A 729 -14.16 -35.74 -20.54
C PHE A 729 -12.91 -36.27 -21.27
N GLY A 730 -12.87 -37.55 -21.65
CA GLY A 730 -11.86 -38.10 -22.56
C GLY A 730 -11.95 -37.46 -23.95
N ARG A 731 -13.16 -37.22 -24.47
CA ARG A 731 -13.36 -36.45 -25.71
C ARG A 731 -12.83 -35.03 -25.59
N VAL A 732 -13.01 -34.39 -24.43
CA VAL A 732 -12.46 -33.04 -24.16
C VAL A 732 -10.94 -33.05 -24.21
N ALA A 733 -10.30 -34.03 -23.55
CA ALA A 733 -8.85 -34.16 -23.58
C ALA A 733 -8.32 -34.36 -25.00
N GLU A 734 -9.00 -35.17 -25.82
CA GLU A 734 -8.63 -35.40 -27.22
C GLU A 734 -8.72 -34.12 -28.06
N VAL A 735 -9.80 -33.35 -27.93
CA VAL A 735 -9.96 -32.08 -28.66
C VAL A 735 -8.89 -31.06 -28.28
N ILE A 736 -8.53 -30.98 -26.99
CA ILE A 736 -7.44 -30.12 -26.49
C ILE A 736 -6.09 -30.54 -27.09
N LEU A 737 -5.81 -31.85 -27.13
CA LEU A 737 -4.57 -32.38 -27.72
C LEU A 737 -4.47 -32.10 -29.22
N VAL A 738 -5.55 -32.35 -29.97
CA VAL A 738 -5.59 -32.06 -31.41
C VAL A 738 -5.36 -30.57 -31.68
N SER A 739 -5.93 -29.69 -30.85
CA SER A 739 -5.74 -28.24 -30.95
C SER A 739 -4.29 -27.85 -30.65
N LEU A 740 -3.67 -28.44 -29.61
CA LEU A 740 -2.27 -28.23 -29.24
C LEU A 740 -1.32 -28.72 -30.34
N GLU A 741 -1.54 -29.91 -30.88
CA GLU A 741 -0.72 -30.51 -31.95
C GLU A 741 -0.77 -29.69 -33.25
N THR A 742 -1.92 -29.06 -33.51
CA THR A 742 -2.14 -28.23 -34.70
C THR A 742 -1.53 -26.84 -34.57
N LEU A 743 -1.57 -26.24 -33.36
CA LEU A 743 -1.17 -24.86 -33.09
C LEU A 743 0.04 -24.77 -32.13
N LYS A 744 1.01 -25.68 -32.28
CA LYS A 744 2.20 -25.79 -31.38
C LYS A 744 3.01 -24.49 -31.25
N SER A 745 2.97 -23.61 -32.26
CA SER A 745 3.73 -22.35 -32.27
C SER A 745 3.12 -21.25 -31.40
N SER A 746 1.82 -21.31 -31.09
CA SER A 746 1.13 -20.27 -30.31
C SER A 746 1.39 -20.44 -28.81
N PHE A 747 1.85 -19.37 -28.16
CA PHE A 747 2.01 -19.30 -26.71
C PHE A 747 0.67 -19.45 -25.96
N ASP A 748 -0.40 -18.82 -26.44
CA ASP A 748 -1.71 -18.82 -25.79
C ASP A 748 -2.30 -20.24 -25.73
N ILE A 749 -2.24 -20.98 -26.85
CA ILE A 749 -2.73 -22.36 -26.90
C ILE A 749 -1.93 -23.29 -25.99
N ARG A 750 -0.59 -23.13 -25.91
CA ARG A 750 0.23 -23.88 -24.94
C ARG A 750 -0.16 -23.54 -23.50
N THR A 751 -0.47 -22.29 -23.21
CA THR A 751 -0.93 -21.83 -21.89
C THR A 751 -2.29 -22.44 -21.53
N ALA A 752 -3.28 -22.37 -22.41
CA ALA A 752 -4.58 -23.02 -22.20
C ALA A 752 -4.43 -24.54 -22.05
N ALA A 753 -3.66 -25.20 -22.92
CA ALA A 753 -3.45 -26.63 -22.82
C ALA A 753 -2.83 -27.04 -21.47
N ARG A 754 -1.88 -26.25 -20.94
CA ARG A 754 -1.34 -26.45 -19.59
C ARG A 754 -2.43 -26.34 -18.52
N ALA A 755 -3.15 -25.22 -18.51
CA ALA A 755 -4.19 -24.93 -17.54
C ALA A 755 -5.34 -25.97 -17.56
N CYS A 756 -5.77 -26.43 -18.74
CA CYS A 756 -6.89 -27.36 -18.86
C CYS A 756 -6.49 -28.78 -18.48
N PHE A 757 -5.28 -29.21 -18.84
CA PHE A 757 -4.80 -30.55 -18.52
C PHE A 757 -4.67 -30.75 -17.00
N SER A 758 -4.15 -29.75 -16.28
CA SER A 758 -4.07 -29.84 -14.80
C SER A 758 -5.45 -29.96 -14.13
N ARG A 759 -6.48 -29.36 -14.72
CA ARG A 759 -7.87 -29.42 -14.22
C ARG A 759 -8.57 -30.73 -14.57
N LEU A 760 -8.29 -31.31 -15.74
CA LEU A 760 -8.83 -32.61 -16.17
C LEU A 760 -8.28 -33.79 -15.35
N MET A 761 -7.12 -33.65 -14.69
CA MET A 761 -6.56 -34.66 -13.78
C MET A 761 -7.54 -35.10 -12.69
N GLY A 762 -8.34 -34.17 -12.17
CA GLY A 762 -9.32 -34.48 -11.12
C GLY A 762 -10.41 -35.46 -11.58
N VAL A 763 -10.77 -35.43 -12.87
CA VAL A 763 -11.84 -36.23 -13.47
C VAL A 763 -11.29 -37.56 -14.02
N LEU A 764 -10.27 -37.49 -14.89
CA LEU A 764 -9.79 -38.64 -15.68
C LEU A 764 -8.87 -39.58 -14.91
N ARG A 765 -8.19 -39.10 -13.85
CA ARG A 765 -7.28 -39.90 -13.01
C ARG A 765 -6.38 -40.83 -13.83
N ALA A 766 -6.51 -42.16 -13.67
CA ALA A 766 -5.65 -43.15 -14.32
C ALA A 766 -5.74 -43.14 -15.86
N ASP A 767 -6.92 -42.84 -16.42
CA ASP A 767 -7.14 -42.76 -17.87
C ASP A 767 -6.42 -41.55 -18.50
N MET A 768 -5.80 -40.69 -17.69
CA MET A 768 -5.01 -39.58 -18.17
C MET A 768 -3.60 -39.97 -18.63
N LEU A 769 -3.06 -41.09 -18.13
CA LEU A 769 -1.71 -41.55 -18.44
C LEU A 769 -1.51 -41.78 -19.95
N GLN A 770 -2.58 -42.17 -20.68
CA GLN A 770 -2.53 -42.37 -22.12
C GLN A 770 -2.35 -41.07 -22.93
N PHE A 771 -2.72 -39.93 -22.35
CA PHE A 771 -2.68 -38.62 -23.01
C PHE A 771 -1.40 -37.83 -22.71
N LEU A 772 -0.69 -38.17 -21.63
CA LEU A 772 0.52 -37.47 -21.17
C LEU A 772 1.62 -37.35 -22.23
N PRO A 773 1.99 -38.41 -23.01
CA PRO A 773 3.07 -38.29 -23.98
C PRO A 773 2.78 -37.26 -25.07
N ARG A 774 1.56 -37.23 -25.62
CA ARG A 774 1.13 -36.26 -26.64
C ARG A 774 1.07 -34.84 -26.09
N TRP A 775 0.58 -34.70 -24.86
CA TRP A 775 0.51 -33.42 -24.18
C TRP A 775 1.89 -32.80 -23.97
N ILE A 776 2.86 -33.59 -23.50
CA ILE A 776 4.21 -33.12 -23.22
C ILE A 776 4.95 -32.76 -24.51
N ASP A 777 4.83 -33.58 -25.57
CA ASP A 777 5.41 -33.27 -26.88
C ASP A 777 4.83 -31.97 -27.48
N GLY A 778 3.53 -31.72 -27.29
CA GLY A 778 2.90 -30.47 -27.72
C GLY A 778 3.40 -29.22 -26.98
N LEU A 779 3.85 -29.37 -25.73
CA LEU A 779 4.33 -28.26 -24.90
C LEU A 779 5.83 -27.99 -25.03
N LEU A 780 6.63 -29.02 -25.30
CA LEU A 780 8.09 -28.92 -25.49
C LEU A 780 8.48 -28.45 -26.91
N SER A 781 7.67 -27.57 -27.52
CA SER A 781 7.95 -26.99 -28.85
C SER A 781 9.25 -26.16 -28.86
N GLU A 782 9.85 -25.95 -30.04
CA GLU A 782 11.14 -25.23 -30.18
C GLU A 782 11.10 -23.76 -29.72
N SER A 783 9.91 -23.19 -29.54
CA SER A 783 9.67 -21.77 -29.23
C SER A 783 9.36 -21.47 -27.75
N SER A 784 9.70 -22.35 -26.81
CA SER A 784 9.32 -22.17 -25.40
C SER A 784 10.22 -21.17 -24.64
N SER A 785 9.60 -20.21 -23.93
CA SER A 785 10.33 -19.24 -23.08
C SER A 785 10.76 -19.85 -21.73
N LYS A 786 11.65 -19.14 -20.99
CA LYS A 786 12.07 -19.52 -19.62
C LYS A 786 10.87 -19.71 -18.69
N ASP A 787 9.89 -18.82 -18.79
CA ASP A 787 8.66 -18.86 -18.00
C ASP A 787 7.78 -20.06 -18.34
N GLU A 788 7.65 -20.41 -19.63
CA GLU A 788 6.90 -21.59 -20.03
C GLU A 788 7.53 -22.87 -19.48
N ILE A 789 8.86 -22.96 -19.47
CA ILE A 789 9.59 -24.08 -18.90
C ILE A 789 9.36 -24.14 -17.38
N ALA A 790 9.44 -23.02 -16.67
CA ALA A 790 9.19 -22.97 -15.23
C ALA A 790 7.73 -23.33 -14.87
N MET A 791 6.75 -22.86 -15.64
CA MET A 791 5.34 -23.25 -15.47
C MET A 791 5.10 -24.73 -15.80
N PHE A 792 5.78 -25.27 -16.82
CA PHE A 792 5.71 -26.68 -17.17
C PHE A 792 6.28 -27.56 -16.05
N LEU A 793 7.41 -27.19 -15.46
CA LEU A 793 7.99 -27.90 -14.31
C LEU A 793 7.03 -27.99 -13.13
N ARG A 794 6.38 -26.86 -12.76
CA ARG A 794 5.35 -26.84 -11.70
C ARG A 794 4.20 -27.81 -11.95
N LEU A 795 3.77 -27.92 -13.21
CA LEU A 795 2.69 -28.82 -13.58
C LEU A 795 3.15 -30.28 -13.55
N LEU A 796 4.37 -30.54 -14.01
CA LEU A 796 4.95 -31.88 -13.98
C LEU A 796 5.17 -32.37 -12.54
N ASP A 797 5.50 -31.47 -11.60
CA ASP A 797 5.50 -31.78 -10.16
C ASP A 797 4.13 -32.23 -9.65
N GLN A 798 3.06 -31.53 -10.06
CA GLN A 798 1.69 -31.91 -9.72
C GLN A 798 1.31 -33.28 -10.29
N VAL A 799 1.77 -33.59 -11.50
CA VAL A 799 1.55 -34.88 -12.15
C VAL A 799 2.32 -35.99 -11.42
N ILE A 800 3.59 -35.76 -11.08
CA ILE A 800 4.42 -36.71 -10.32
C ILE A 800 3.78 -37.00 -8.96
N PHE A 801 3.29 -35.97 -8.26
CA PHE A 801 2.61 -36.16 -6.97
C PHE A 801 1.33 -36.99 -7.09
N SER A 802 0.59 -36.82 -8.20
CA SER A 802 -0.69 -37.49 -8.44
C SER A 802 -0.52 -38.96 -8.83
N PHE A 803 0.46 -39.28 -9.67
CA PHE A 803 0.66 -40.63 -10.23
C PHE A 803 1.82 -41.43 -9.60
N LYS A 804 2.70 -40.77 -8.85
CA LYS A 804 3.84 -41.40 -8.13
C LYS A 804 4.64 -42.34 -9.04
N LYS A 805 4.69 -43.64 -8.74
CA LYS A 805 5.50 -44.62 -9.48
C LYS A 805 4.98 -44.93 -10.88
N ASP A 806 3.70 -44.65 -11.16
CA ASP A 806 3.06 -44.99 -12.43
C ASP A 806 3.55 -44.10 -13.58
N ILE A 807 4.16 -42.94 -13.29
CA ILE A 807 4.72 -42.03 -14.31
C ILE A 807 6.13 -42.40 -14.77
N TYR A 808 6.77 -43.41 -14.15
CA TYR A 808 8.17 -43.74 -14.41
C TYR A 808 8.51 -43.87 -15.90
N GLY A 809 7.68 -44.59 -16.67
CA GLY A 809 7.92 -44.81 -18.10
C GLY A 809 7.92 -43.51 -18.92
N VAL A 810 7.00 -42.59 -18.60
CA VAL A 810 6.87 -41.29 -19.26
C VAL A 810 8.04 -40.38 -18.87
N LEU A 811 8.34 -40.27 -17.57
CA LEU A 811 9.43 -39.44 -17.06
C LEU A 811 10.80 -39.88 -17.60
N ASN A 812 11.02 -41.20 -17.75
CA ASN A 812 12.26 -41.74 -18.29
C ASN A 812 12.53 -41.33 -19.74
N SER A 813 11.48 -41.20 -20.55
CA SER A 813 11.60 -40.75 -21.95
C SER A 813 11.80 -39.24 -22.08
N LEU A 814 11.36 -38.45 -21.10
CA LEU A 814 11.28 -36.99 -21.19
C LEU A 814 12.38 -36.24 -20.46
N LEU A 815 13.04 -36.87 -19.49
CA LEU A 815 14.02 -36.19 -18.64
C LEU A 815 15.17 -35.57 -19.45
N THR A 816 15.76 -36.33 -20.37
CA THR A 816 16.87 -35.84 -21.20
C THR A 816 16.52 -34.60 -22.04
N PRO A 817 15.47 -34.61 -22.89
CA PRO A 817 15.13 -33.42 -23.68
C PRO A 817 14.74 -32.22 -22.82
N LEU A 818 14.12 -32.45 -21.66
CA LEU A 818 13.76 -31.39 -20.71
C LEU A 818 14.99 -30.71 -20.08
N LEU A 819 15.96 -31.50 -19.62
CA LEU A 819 17.20 -30.98 -19.01
C LEU A 819 18.03 -30.15 -19.99
N GLN A 820 18.11 -30.58 -21.26
CA GLN A 820 18.79 -29.82 -22.30
C GLN A 820 18.20 -28.41 -22.48
N ARG A 821 16.87 -28.28 -22.43
CA ARG A 821 16.18 -26.99 -22.53
C ARG A 821 16.40 -26.13 -21.30
N ILE A 822 16.35 -26.71 -20.11
CA ILE A 822 16.62 -25.99 -18.86
C ILE A 822 18.05 -25.44 -18.85
N PHE A 823 19.04 -26.25 -19.25
CA PHE A 823 20.43 -25.79 -19.31
C PHE A 823 20.64 -24.68 -20.35
N ALA A 824 19.97 -24.75 -21.49
CA ALA A 824 19.98 -23.67 -22.46
C ALA A 824 19.40 -22.36 -21.86
N GLY A 825 18.25 -22.44 -21.19
CA GLY A 825 17.62 -21.27 -20.55
C GLY A 825 18.41 -20.69 -19.38
N LEU A 826 19.12 -21.53 -18.61
CA LEU A 826 19.98 -21.09 -17.50
C LEU A 826 21.31 -20.47 -17.97
N ALA A 827 21.74 -20.74 -19.21
CA ALA A 827 23.00 -20.25 -19.76
C ALA A 827 22.89 -18.85 -20.39
N GLU A 828 21.69 -18.30 -20.56
CA GLU A 828 21.48 -16.98 -21.13
C GLU A 828 21.93 -15.85 -20.19
N PRO A 829 22.58 -14.78 -20.72
CA PRO A 829 22.99 -13.63 -19.91
C PRO A 829 21.79 -12.78 -19.49
N ILE A 830 21.90 -12.14 -18.33
CA ILE A 830 20.90 -11.23 -17.78
C ILE A 830 21.09 -9.85 -18.41
N ASN A 831 20.13 -9.38 -19.21
CA ASN A 831 20.19 -8.07 -19.88
C ASN A 831 19.23 -7.02 -19.27
N GLY A 832 18.36 -7.43 -18.34
CA GLY A 832 17.40 -6.56 -17.66
C GLY A 832 16.78 -7.22 -16.43
N THR A 833 15.93 -6.47 -15.72
CA THR A 833 15.25 -6.93 -14.50
C THR A 833 14.32 -8.11 -14.75
N ASP A 834 13.57 -8.09 -15.87
CA ASP A 834 12.64 -9.18 -16.21
C ASP A 834 13.39 -10.49 -16.44
N ASP A 835 14.49 -10.45 -17.20
CA ASP A 835 15.36 -11.62 -17.41
C ASP A 835 15.89 -12.19 -16.09
N GLU A 836 16.21 -11.34 -15.11
CA GLU A 836 16.66 -11.77 -13.78
C GLU A 836 15.55 -12.50 -13.03
N ILE A 837 14.32 -11.97 -13.03
CA ILE A 837 13.16 -12.56 -12.37
C ILE A 837 12.81 -13.92 -12.98
N GLN A 838 12.72 -13.99 -14.31
CA GLN A 838 12.39 -15.23 -15.03
C GLN A 838 13.43 -16.32 -14.79
N LEU A 839 14.70 -15.95 -14.79
CA LEU A 839 15.79 -16.89 -14.59
C LEU A 839 15.84 -17.38 -13.14
N ASP A 840 15.55 -16.52 -12.16
CA ASP A 840 15.41 -16.94 -10.75
C ASP A 840 14.20 -17.84 -10.50
N GLU A 841 13.07 -17.61 -11.18
CA GLU A 841 11.93 -18.53 -11.17
C GLU A 841 12.31 -19.88 -11.78
N LEU A 842 12.97 -19.90 -12.93
CA LEU A 842 13.45 -21.14 -13.56
C LEU A 842 14.42 -21.92 -12.65
N ARG A 843 15.37 -21.23 -12.01
CA ARG A 843 16.31 -21.85 -11.04
C ARG A 843 15.56 -22.51 -9.88
N ARG A 844 14.56 -21.83 -9.33
CA ARG A 844 13.75 -22.33 -8.21
C ARG A 844 12.95 -23.56 -8.62
N GLU A 845 12.21 -23.50 -9.73
CA GLU A 845 11.37 -24.62 -10.18
C GLU A 845 12.20 -25.83 -10.62
N TYR A 846 13.38 -25.61 -11.22
CA TYR A 846 14.31 -26.70 -11.55
C TYR A 846 14.78 -27.49 -10.31
N LEU A 847 15.17 -26.78 -9.25
CA LEU A 847 15.59 -27.43 -8.00
C LEU A 847 14.43 -28.13 -7.30
N THR A 848 13.25 -27.50 -7.25
CA THR A 848 12.03 -28.11 -6.73
C THR A 848 11.70 -29.40 -7.47
N PHE A 849 11.79 -29.39 -8.80
CA PHE A 849 11.51 -30.56 -9.65
C PHE A 849 12.43 -31.75 -9.32
N ILE A 850 13.74 -31.53 -9.18
CA ILE A 850 14.68 -32.59 -8.77
C ILE A 850 14.29 -33.13 -7.40
N GLN A 851 13.97 -32.24 -6.45
CA GLN A 851 13.55 -32.63 -5.11
C GLN A 851 12.27 -33.47 -5.13
N VAL A 852 11.27 -33.11 -5.93
CA VAL A 852 10.01 -33.83 -6.07
C VAL A 852 10.25 -35.24 -6.63
N ILE A 853 11.14 -35.41 -7.61
CA ILE A 853 11.52 -36.74 -8.13
C ILE A 853 12.14 -37.60 -7.02
N LEU A 854 13.10 -37.06 -6.27
CA LEU A 854 13.81 -37.80 -5.23
C LEU A 854 12.87 -38.18 -4.07
N ASN A 855 12.02 -37.25 -3.63
CA ASN A 855 11.06 -37.48 -2.55
C ASN A 855 9.99 -38.53 -2.90
N ASN A 856 9.66 -38.71 -4.18
CA ASN A 856 8.68 -39.71 -4.66
C ASN A 856 9.32 -41.05 -5.05
N GLU A 857 10.57 -41.32 -4.63
CA GLU A 857 11.31 -42.55 -4.94
C GLU A 857 11.54 -42.79 -6.45
N LEU A 858 11.50 -41.74 -7.28
CA LEU A 858 11.70 -41.81 -8.73
C LEU A 858 13.17 -41.56 -9.14
N GLY A 859 14.11 -41.55 -8.18
CA GLY A 859 15.53 -41.30 -8.44
C GLY A 859 16.19 -42.28 -9.42
N ILE A 860 15.60 -43.46 -9.63
CA ILE A 860 16.04 -44.46 -10.62
C ILE A 860 16.02 -43.89 -12.04
N VAL A 861 15.16 -42.91 -12.32
CA VAL A 861 15.06 -42.26 -13.64
C VAL A 861 16.36 -41.54 -14.03
N PHE A 862 17.10 -40.99 -13.05
CA PHE A 862 18.38 -40.31 -13.31
C PHE A 862 19.50 -41.28 -13.73
N VAL A 863 19.41 -42.54 -13.33
CA VAL A 863 20.46 -43.57 -13.53
C VAL A 863 20.10 -44.55 -14.65
N SER A 864 18.98 -44.34 -15.33
CA SER A 864 18.54 -45.18 -16.44
C SER A 864 19.52 -45.13 -17.62
N GLU A 865 19.51 -46.16 -18.47
CA GLU A 865 20.39 -46.21 -19.66
C GLU A 865 20.22 -45.00 -20.58
N SER A 866 19.01 -44.44 -20.64
CA SER A 866 18.68 -43.27 -21.45
C SER A 866 19.25 -41.96 -20.88
N ASN A 867 19.22 -41.79 -19.55
CA ASN A 867 19.54 -40.50 -18.90
C ASN A 867 20.93 -40.46 -18.24
N LYS A 868 21.61 -41.61 -18.10
CA LYS A 868 22.91 -41.74 -17.43
C LYS A 868 23.99 -40.78 -17.96
N ARG A 869 23.93 -40.43 -19.26
CA ARG A 869 24.88 -39.50 -19.89
C ARG A 869 24.76 -38.06 -19.41
N PHE A 870 23.57 -37.63 -18.95
CA PHE A 870 23.29 -36.27 -18.48
C PHE A 870 23.39 -36.14 -16.95
N PHE A 871 23.67 -37.23 -16.24
CA PHE A 871 23.70 -37.25 -14.78
C PHE A 871 24.84 -36.40 -14.20
N GLU A 872 26.03 -36.43 -14.82
CA GLU A 872 27.17 -35.61 -14.37
C GLU A 872 26.91 -34.11 -14.56
N ASP A 873 26.32 -33.72 -15.69
CA ASP A 873 25.94 -32.33 -15.98
C ASP A 873 24.88 -31.82 -15.01
N LEU A 874 23.92 -32.67 -14.63
CA LEU A 874 22.90 -32.34 -13.63
C LEU A 874 23.52 -32.04 -12.26
N ILE A 875 24.45 -32.89 -11.79
CA ILE A 875 25.15 -32.66 -10.52
C ILE A 875 25.99 -31.38 -10.58
N LEU A 876 26.69 -31.14 -11.69
CA LEU A 876 27.50 -29.94 -11.88
C LEU A 876 26.63 -28.68 -11.85
N SER A 877 25.46 -28.73 -12.49
CA SER A 877 24.49 -27.63 -12.48
C SER A 877 24.00 -27.31 -11.06
N VAL A 878 23.59 -28.31 -10.28
CA VAL A 878 23.13 -28.11 -8.88
C VAL A 878 24.26 -27.51 -8.03
N LYS A 879 25.49 -28.03 -8.16
CA LYS A 879 26.66 -27.52 -7.46
C LYS A 879 27.00 -26.07 -7.82
N ASN A 880 26.85 -25.69 -9.09
CA ASN A 880 27.09 -24.31 -9.53
C ASN A 880 26.01 -23.37 -8.99
N LEU A 881 24.74 -23.79 -8.99
CA LEU A 881 23.65 -23.02 -8.40
C LEU A 881 23.82 -22.84 -6.88
N ALA A 882 24.26 -23.88 -6.16
CA ALA A 882 24.56 -23.79 -4.73
C ALA A 882 25.67 -22.75 -4.42
N LYS A 883 26.60 -22.52 -5.35
CA LYS A 883 27.68 -21.53 -5.20
C LYS A 883 27.28 -20.12 -5.62
N SER A 884 26.40 -19.98 -6.62
CA SER A 884 26.03 -18.68 -7.20
C SER A 884 24.88 -17.99 -6.48
N VAL A 885 24.00 -18.74 -5.80
CA VAL A 885 22.85 -18.19 -5.07
C VAL A 885 23.25 -17.85 -3.64
N THR A 886 23.83 -16.66 -3.44
CA THR A 886 24.15 -16.10 -2.11
C THR A 886 22.99 -15.28 -1.54
N ASN A 887 23.00 -15.07 -0.21
CA ASN A 887 21.94 -14.41 0.57
C ASN A 887 21.56 -12.98 0.09
N ASP A 888 22.40 -12.31 -0.70
CA ASP A 888 22.15 -10.95 -1.19
C ASP A 888 21.25 -10.89 -2.44
N LYS A 889 20.96 -12.01 -3.12
CA LYS A 889 20.19 -12.04 -4.39
C LYS A 889 18.75 -12.55 -4.27
N GLY A 890 18.12 -12.45 -3.11
CA GLY A 890 16.66 -12.64 -2.96
C GLY A 890 16.08 -14.07 -3.06
N SER A 891 16.77 -15.05 -3.66
CA SER A 891 16.25 -16.44 -3.78
C SER A 891 16.71 -17.36 -2.64
N LEU A 892 16.30 -17.03 -1.41
CA LEU A 892 16.67 -17.76 -0.18
C LEU A 892 16.19 -19.23 -0.19
N ILE A 893 15.13 -19.51 -0.95
CA ILE A 893 14.53 -20.84 -1.11
C ILE A 893 15.38 -21.69 -2.06
N ALA A 894 15.79 -21.17 -3.22
CA ALA A 894 16.60 -21.90 -4.19
C ALA A 894 18.00 -22.23 -3.63
N SER A 895 18.61 -21.30 -2.88
CA SER A 895 19.91 -21.55 -2.20
C SER A 895 19.83 -22.69 -1.19
N ARG A 896 18.77 -22.71 -0.36
CA ARG A 896 18.53 -23.79 0.61
C ARG A 896 18.25 -25.12 -0.08
N LEU A 897 17.46 -25.12 -1.16
CA LEU A 897 17.15 -26.32 -1.94
C LEU A 897 18.40 -26.90 -2.62
N ALA A 898 19.24 -26.05 -3.22
CA ALA A 898 20.49 -26.47 -3.86
C ALA A 898 21.54 -26.99 -2.88
N MET A 899 21.49 -26.58 -1.60
CA MET A 899 22.37 -27.11 -0.54
C MET A 899 21.81 -28.39 0.12
N LEU A 900 20.50 -28.62 0.02
CA LEU A 900 19.82 -29.83 0.53
C LEU A 900 19.91 -31.00 -0.46
N LEU A 901 19.87 -30.70 -1.75
CA LEU A 901 20.07 -31.64 -2.88
C LEU A 901 21.55 -31.91 -3.10
#